data_AF-A0A8I1WN84-F1
#
_entry.id   AF-A0A8I1WN84-F1
#
_cell.length_a   1.000
_cell.length_b   1.000
_cell.length_c   1.000
_cell.angle_alpha   90.00
_cell.angle_beta   90.00
_cell.angle_gamma   90.00
#
_symmetry.space_group_name_H-M   'P 1'
#
loop_
_entity.id
_entity.type
_entity.pdbx_description
1 polymer ?
#
loop_
_entity_poly.entity_id
_entity_poly.type
_entity_poly.pdbx_seq_one_letter_code
_entity_poly.pdbx_strand_id
1 'polypeptide(L)'
;MNHTSAMPENTIYARIGDAKDLFAQHGEQLAENLVSELLGSGQNSAAPSDPKSHVAGLAARFSAMINASSPAAFNDCLNDHVLANAVTGLSTDQLVLAYHKVATNCATLAARSKGGASIADSARCLLMSDMGSLISARQNALSEHRSASEIQSMSEIIERETDNIISEVGFQAGRTNDVAQAMEADASELSQLVERITATTEIASSNVATVASATEELQASSHEIAERIHKTNDIAGQAVTRAQETSNTMGSLSETATEIGKVVDIVKRISDQTKMLALNATIEAARAGDAGKGFAVVANEVKNLATQTEKAILDINAQITAIQGATSEAVTAIEGIGGAIDEVSQLSSDISASVEQQTAAIAEISTSAQEVSTHMQGISSDIELASHKSHNASETAENLRILSSNIRNDINEMETRFRMVLRSADSTNRRHEERVPIAVDINVDFGNGDVRKGVTADMSLAGLLARIDASEKDRNKVISITMEDGTRLKGIVKAYSTLGTHIQFTEVDDAATQVILGLLKKTSEHDEKIAGLGTELAADLGRVLESGLRNQEFSEDDLFNTRYEPIPDTDPKQFMTPYIPFTDRNFTPLQEAMLNKDEHIVFAAGVDTNGYLPTHNKVYSQPQRPGEPAWNMGNCRNRRIFDDRAGLMAGRNTKPHLLQTYFRDMGDSVVFMKECDVPIMVNGKQWGNLRIGYKS
;
A
#
# COMPACT_ATOMS: atom_id res chain seq x y z
N MET A 1 -37.34 -16.61 56.48
CA MET A 1 -37.60 -17.44 57.67
C MET A 1 -36.35 -18.25 57.95
N ASN A 2 -35.75 -18.04 59.13
CA ASN A 2 -34.67 -18.88 59.65
C ASN A 2 -35.18 -20.31 59.85
N HIS A 3 -34.51 -21.29 59.27
CA HIS A 3 -34.49 -22.67 59.78
C HIS A 3 -33.13 -23.30 59.52
N THR A 4 -32.11 -22.77 60.20
CA THR A 4 -30.98 -23.57 60.70
C THR A 4 -31.47 -24.37 61.91
N SER A 5 -32.00 -25.56 61.67
CA SER A 5 -31.99 -26.64 62.67
C SER A 5 -31.42 -27.89 62.01
N ALA A 6 -30.14 -28.13 62.25
CA ALA A 6 -29.48 -29.38 61.93
C ALA A 6 -30.22 -30.53 62.62
N MET A 7 -30.89 -31.36 61.84
CA MET A 7 -31.17 -32.76 62.22
C MET A 7 -29.92 -33.56 61.84
N PRO A 8 -29.27 -34.28 62.77
CA PRO A 8 -28.12 -35.11 62.47
C PRO A 8 -28.55 -36.31 61.60
N GLU A 9 -27.74 -36.62 60.59
CA GLU A 9 -27.66 -37.87 59.81
C GLU A 9 -28.91 -38.75 59.76
N ASN A 10 -29.92 -38.29 59.03
CA ASN A 10 -30.90 -39.15 58.37
C ASN A 10 -30.82 -38.82 56.88
N THR A 11 -29.96 -39.53 56.13
CA THR A 11 -30.02 -39.47 54.68
C THR A 11 -31.46 -39.84 54.24
N ILE A 12 -31.99 -39.25 53.17
CA ILE A 12 -33.29 -39.69 52.61
C ILE A 12 -33.26 -41.22 52.40
N TYR A 13 -32.09 -41.73 52.03
CA TYR A 13 -31.71 -43.15 52.03
C TYR A 13 -32.03 -43.93 53.31
N ALA A 14 -31.85 -43.36 54.51
CA ALA A 14 -32.20 -44.03 55.77
C ALA A 14 -33.72 -44.24 55.94
N ARG A 15 -34.55 -43.49 55.21
CA ARG A 15 -36.01 -43.55 55.27
C ARG A 15 -36.64 -44.34 54.12
N ILE A 16 -35.95 -44.56 53.00
CA ILE A 16 -36.54 -45.21 51.81
C ILE A 16 -36.97 -46.66 52.06
N GLY A 17 -36.39 -47.34 53.06
CA GLY A 17 -36.67 -48.74 53.37
C GLY A 17 -38.17 -49.01 53.59
N ASP A 18 -38.87 -48.08 54.24
CA ASP A 18 -40.30 -48.20 54.52
C ASP A 18 -41.18 -48.02 53.26
N ALA A 19 -40.68 -47.32 52.24
CA ALA A 19 -41.40 -47.10 50.98
C ALA A 19 -41.06 -48.14 49.90
N LYS A 20 -40.13 -49.06 50.16
CA LYS A 20 -39.62 -50.02 49.17
C LYS A 20 -40.71 -50.90 48.59
N ASP A 21 -41.56 -51.48 49.43
CA ASP A 21 -42.65 -52.35 48.97
C ASP A 21 -43.71 -51.58 48.17
N LEU A 22 -43.98 -50.32 48.56
CA LEU A 22 -44.94 -49.46 47.86
C LEU A 22 -44.48 -49.15 46.43
N PHE A 23 -43.22 -48.75 46.24
CA PHE A 23 -42.67 -48.46 44.92
C PHE A 23 -42.35 -49.73 44.13
N ALA A 24 -42.05 -50.85 44.77
CA ALA A 24 -41.91 -52.13 44.08
C ALA A 24 -43.25 -52.62 43.50
N GLN A 25 -44.36 -52.41 44.22
CA GLN A 25 -45.69 -52.83 43.79
C GLN A 25 -46.39 -51.84 42.85
N HIS A 26 -46.18 -50.53 43.06
CA HIS A 26 -46.91 -49.46 42.37
C HIS A 26 -46.02 -48.48 41.59
N GLY A 27 -44.70 -48.71 41.49
CA GLY A 27 -43.75 -47.77 40.90
C GLY A 27 -44.03 -47.39 39.45
N GLU A 28 -44.45 -48.35 38.63
CA GLU A 28 -44.84 -48.09 37.23
C GLU A 28 -46.11 -47.22 37.14
N GLN A 29 -47.11 -47.51 37.97
CA GLN A 29 -48.34 -46.72 38.04
C GLN A 29 -48.08 -45.29 38.57
N LEU A 30 -47.16 -45.15 39.53
CA LEU A 30 -46.75 -43.84 40.04
C LEU A 30 -45.96 -43.03 39.00
N ALA A 31 -45.10 -43.69 38.22
CA ALA A 31 -44.39 -43.07 37.10
C ALA A 31 -45.36 -42.63 36.00
N GLU A 32 -46.35 -43.46 35.63
CA GLU A 32 -47.38 -43.12 34.65
C GLU A 32 -48.22 -41.92 35.13
N ASN A 33 -48.64 -41.91 36.39
CA ASN A 33 -49.37 -40.79 36.98
C ASN A 33 -48.54 -39.50 36.97
N LEU A 34 -47.26 -39.57 37.32
CA LEU A 34 -46.38 -38.40 37.35
C LEU A 34 -46.14 -37.84 35.94
N VAL A 35 -45.88 -38.70 34.97
CA VAL A 35 -45.69 -38.29 33.58
C VAL A 35 -46.98 -37.73 32.99
N SER A 36 -48.14 -38.32 33.32
CA SER A 36 -49.44 -37.81 32.90
C SER A 36 -49.75 -36.42 33.48
N GLU A 37 -49.43 -36.20 34.76
CA GLU A 37 -49.60 -34.90 35.42
C GLU A 37 -48.65 -33.82 34.87
N LEU A 38 -47.46 -34.22 34.41
CA LEU A 38 -46.45 -33.30 33.86
C LEU A 38 -46.65 -33.01 32.37
N LEU A 39 -46.84 -34.05 31.55
CA LEU A 39 -46.79 -33.97 30.09
C LEU A 39 -48.13 -34.29 29.40
N GLY A 40 -49.16 -34.67 30.17
CA GLY A 40 -50.46 -35.11 29.66
C GLY A 40 -50.50 -36.59 29.28
N SER A 41 -51.67 -37.07 28.83
CA SER A 41 -51.86 -38.47 28.42
C SER A 41 -51.39 -38.72 26.98
N GLY A 42 -50.37 -39.57 26.80
CA GLY A 42 -49.82 -39.94 25.49
C GLY A 42 -50.58 -41.05 24.74
N GLN A 43 -50.36 -41.15 23.42
CA GLN A 43 -50.80 -42.26 22.57
C GLN A 43 -49.57 -43.11 22.23
N ASN A 44 -49.64 -44.43 22.43
CA ASN A 44 -48.53 -45.38 22.33
C ASN A 44 -47.67 -45.19 21.05
N SER A 45 -46.60 -44.38 21.15
CA SER A 45 -45.74 -43.96 20.03
C SER A 45 -44.27 -44.08 20.41
N ALA A 46 -43.41 -44.44 19.46
CA ALA A 46 -41.96 -44.52 19.65
C ALA A 46 -41.26 -43.14 19.56
N ALA A 47 -42.03 -42.05 19.42
CA ALA A 47 -41.47 -40.70 19.33
C ALA A 47 -40.96 -40.23 20.71
N PRO A 48 -39.75 -39.64 20.81
CA PRO A 48 -39.19 -39.14 22.08
C PRO A 48 -40.01 -38.02 22.77
N SER A 49 -41.02 -37.48 22.09
CA SER A 49 -41.94 -36.47 22.58
C SER A 49 -43.26 -37.06 23.12
N ASP A 50 -43.49 -38.37 22.99
CA ASP A 50 -44.67 -39.03 23.55
C ASP A 50 -44.50 -39.19 25.07
N PRO A 51 -45.43 -38.68 25.90
CA PRO A 51 -45.40 -38.88 27.34
C PRO A 51 -45.18 -40.35 27.74
N LYS A 52 -45.79 -41.33 27.04
CA LYS A 52 -45.61 -42.75 27.39
C LYS A 52 -44.18 -43.26 27.25
N SER A 53 -43.37 -42.67 26.37
CA SER A 53 -41.98 -43.06 26.15
C SER A 53 -41.09 -42.83 27.39
N HIS A 54 -41.48 -41.92 28.28
CA HIS A 54 -40.71 -41.61 29.49
C HIS A 54 -41.11 -42.44 30.71
N VAL A 55 -42.26 -43.13 30.68
CA VAL A 55 -42.79 -43.88 31.83
C VAL A 55 -41.86 -45.01 32.24
N ALA A 56 -41.35 -45.78 31.28
CA ALA A 56 -40.43 -46.88 31.55
C ALA A 56 -39.11 -46.40 32.18
N GLY A 57 -38.56 -45.29 31.67
CA GLY A 57 -37.33 -44.69 32.21
C GLY A 57 -37.52 -44.13 33.62
N LEU A 58 -38.66 -43.48 33.88
CA LEU A 58 -38.98 -42.96 35.21
C LEU A 58 -39.28 -44.09 36.22
N ALA A 59 -39.98 -45.15 35.81
CA ALA A 59 -40.23 -46.32 36.64
C ALA A 59 -38.92 -47.05 36.98
N ALA A 60 -38.01 -47.21 36.01
CA ALA A 60 -36.68 -47.77 36.23
C ALA A 60 -35.86 -46.92 37.21
N ARG A 61 -35.96 -45.59 37.10
CA ARG A 61 -35.33 -44.66 38.04
C ARG A 61 -35.87 -44.80 39.46
N PHE A 62 -37.20 -44.85 39.63
CA PHE A 62 -37.81 -45.11 40.94
C PHE A 62 -37.33 -46.43 41.53
N SER A 63 -37.26 -47.48 40.71
CA SER A 63 -36.73 -48.79 41.09
C SER A 63 -35.26 -48.73 41.52
N ALA A 64 -34.42 -47.98 40.80
CA ALA A 64 -33.01 -47.79 41.13
C ALA A 64 -32.84 -47.06 42.47
N MET A 65 -33.62 -46.00 42.71
CA MET A 65 -33.57 -45.25 43.98
C MET A 65 -33.94 -46.13 45.19
N ILE A 66 -34.98 -46.96 45.11
CA ILE A 66 -35.38 -47.83 46.24
C ILE A 66 -34.47 -49.04 46.46
N ASN A 67 -33.69 -49.42 45.45
CA ASN A 67 -32.77 -50.56 45.50
C ASN A 67 -31.29 -50.17 45.68
N ALA A 68 -31.01 -48.87 45.89
CA ALA A 68 -29.66 -48.40 46.13
C ALA A 68 -29.01 -49.12 47.33
N SER A 69 -27.78 -49.60 47.17
CA SER A 69 -27.05 -50.36 48.18
C SER A 69 -26.26 -49.48 49.15
N SER A 70 -26.16 -48.17 48.88
CA SER A 70 -25.47 -47.19 49.71
C SER A 70 -26.02 -45.78 49.48
N PRO A 71 -25.75 -44.81 50.40
CA PRO A 71 -26.06 -43.40 50.18
C PRO A 71 -25.43 -42.81 48.91
N ALA A 72 -24.22 -43.26 48.52
CA ALA A 72 -23.57 -42.82 47.30
C ALA A 72 -24.34 -43.30 46.05
N ALA A 73 -24.71 -44.58 46.00
CA ALA A 73 -25.51 -45.13 44.90
C ALA A 73 -26.90 -44.48 44.77
N PHE A 74 -27.50 -44.04 45.89
CA PHE A 74 -28.75 -43.29 45.89
C PHE A 74 -28.55 -41.88 45.31
N ASN A 75 -27.49 -41.18 45.72
CA ASN A 75 -27.18 -39.85 45.20
C ASN A 75 -26.80 -39.89 43.71
N ASP A 76 -26.12 -40.95 43.25
CA ASP A 76 -25.80 -41.13 41.83
C ASP A 76 -27.06 -41.20 40.96
N CYS A 77 -28.13 -41.79 41.49
CA CYS A 77 -29.43 -41.78 40.81
C CYS A 77 -29.96 -40.35 40.62
N LEU A 78 -29.59 -39.38 41.46
CA LEU A 78 -30.10 -38.00 41.40
C LEU A 78 -29.31 -37.07 40.46
N ASN A 79 -28.17 -37.51 39.91
CA ASN A 79 -27.28 -36.65 39.12
C ASN A 79 -27.84 -36.26 37.75
N ASP A 80 -28.71 -37.08 37.17
CA ASP A 80 -29.40 -36.79 35.92
C ASP A 80 -30.90 -37.15 36.07
N HIS A 81 -31.77 -36.58 35.24
CA HIS A 81 -33.20 -36.83 35.31
C HIS A 81 -33.81 -37.07 33.93
N VAL A 82 -34.45 -38.23 33.76
CA VAL A 82 -35.02 -38.70 32.48
C VAL A 82 -36.05 -37.76 31.84
N LEU A 83 -36.70 -36.92 32.66
CA LEU A 83 -37.68 -35.92 32.21
C LEU A 83 -37.11 -34.52 31.96
N ALA A 84 -35.83 -34.25 32.25
CA ALA A 84 -35.27 -32.89 32.28
C ALA A 84 -35.57 -32.07 31.01
N ASN A 85 -35.38 -32.67 29.84
CA ASN A 85 -35.64 -32.04 28.54
C ASN A 85 -37.13 -31.91 28.22
N ALA A 86 -37.94 -32.90 28.63
CA ALA A 86 -39.37 -32.96 28.35
C ALA A 86 -40.18 -31.90 29.13
N VAL A 87 -39.69 -31.47 30.30
CA VAL A 87 -40.40 -30.51 31.17
C VAL A 87 -39.87 -29.08 31.09
N THR A 88 -38.97 -28.77 30.15
CA THR A 88 -38.36 -27.43 29.99
C THR A 88 -39.42 -26.31 29.93
N GLY A 89 -40.56 -26.56 29.27
CA GLY A 89 -41.68 -25.63 29.11
C GLY A 89 -42.68 -25.51 30.29
N LEU A 90 -42.56 -26.32 31.35
CA LEU A 90 -43.47 -26.28 32.51
C LEU A 90 -42.97 -25.33 33.59
N SER A 91 -43.82 -24.63 34.34
CA SER A 91 -43.40 -23.82 35.49
C SER A 91 -42.97 -24.68 36.69
N THR A 92 -42.14 -24.14 37.59
CA THR A 92 -41.75 -24.83 38.82
C THR A 92 -42.97 -25.17 39.69
N ASP A 93 -43.99 -24.32 39.69
CA ASP A 93 -45.25 -24.57 40.39
C ASP A 93 -46.00 -25.78 39.81
N GLN A 94 -45.98 -25.96 38.48
CA GLN A 94 -46.56 -27.14 37.83
C GLN A 94 -45.80 -28.42 38.20
N LEU A 95 -44.47 -28.36 38.29
CA LEU A 95 -43.67 -29.50 38.75
C LEU A 95 -44.02 -29.87 40.20
N VAL A 96 -44.02 -28.88 41.10
CA VAL A 96 -44.34 -29.07 42.51
C VAL A 96 -45.76 -29.63 42.69
N LEU A 97 -46.73 -29.12 41.91
CA LEU A 97 -48.11 -29.58 41.97
C LEU A 97 -48.25 -31.04 41.50
N ALA A 98 -47.57 -31.44 40.42
CA ALA A 98 -47.59 -32.81 39.90
C ALA A 98 -47.02 -33.80 40.93
N TYR A 99 -45.84 -33.50 41.49
CA TYR A 99 -45.22 -34.31 42.53
C TYR A 99 -46.06 -34.35 43.82
N HIS A 100 -46.73 -33.24 44.18
CA HIS A 100 -47.63 -33.19 45.33
C HIS A 100 -48.85 -34.11 45.16
N LYS A 101 -49.45 -34.13 43.96
CA LYS A 101 -50.57 -35.03 43.65
C LYS A 101 -50.14 -36.50 43.72
N VAL A 102 -48.99 -36.84 43.14
CA VAL A 102 -48.45 -38.20 43.18
C VAL A 102 -48.09 -38.62 44.61
N ALA A 103 -47.52 -37.72 45.42
CA ALA A 103 -47.26 -37.98 46.84
C ALA A 103 -48.56 -38.20 47.65
N THR A 104 -49.64 -37.50 47.30
CA THR A 104 -50.97 -37.70 47.91
C THR A 104 -51.56 -39.06 47.53
N ASN A 105 -51.34 -39.52 46.29
CA ASN A 105 -51.71 -40.86 45.86
C ASN A 105 -50.92 -41.93 46.63
N CYS A 106 -49.60 -41.73 46.84
CA CYS A 106 -48.78 -42.61 47.68
C CYS A 106 -49.32 -42.69 49.12
N ALA A 107 -49.71 -41.56 49.72
CA ALA A 107 -50.28 -41.54 51.07
C ALA A 107 -51.60 -42.32 51.16
N THR A 108 -52.44 -42.24 50.12
CA THR A 108 -53.70 -42.98 50.02
C THR A 108 -53.47 -44.49 49.88
N LEU A 109 -52.47 -44.90 49.09
CA LEU A 109 -52.08 -46.30 48.94
C LEU A 109 -51.47 -46.86 50.23
N ALA A 110 -50.59 -46.09 50.88
CA ALA A 110 -49.93 -46.47 52.12
C ALA A 110 -50.88 -46.63 53.31
N ALA A 111 -51.99 -45.86 53.35
CA ALA A 111 -52.99 -45.94 54.42
C ALA A 111 -53.65 -47.34 54.57
N ARG A 112 -53.54 -48.20 53.55
CA ARG A 112 -54.05 -49.58 53.55
C ARG A 112 -53.09 -50.60 54.18
N SER A 113 -51.88 -50.17 54.55
CA SER A 113 -50.81 -51.02 55.07
C SER A 113 -50.51 -50.75 56.56
N LYS A 114 -50.07 -51.77 57.29
CA LYS A 114 -49.56 -51.60 58.67
C LYS A 114 -48.32 -50.67 58.63
N GLY A 115 -48.37 -49.55 59.35
CA GLY A 115 -47.30 -48.53 59.31
C GLY A 115 -47.46 -47.45 58.25
N GLY A 116 -48.65 -47.32 57.63
CA GLY A 116 -48.92 -46.43 56.50
C GLY A 116 -48.49 -44.96 56.63
N ALA A 117 -48.43 -44.41 57.84
CA ALA A 117 -47.91 -43.05 58.06
C ALA A 117 -46.39 -42.94 57.78
N SER A 118 -45.60 -43.94 58.17
CA SER A 118 -44.14 -43.98 57.92
C SER A 118 -43.87 -44.18 56.43
N ILE A 119 -44.59 -45.12 55.80
CA ILE A 119 -44.50 -45.41 54.36
C ILE A 119 -44.84 -44.17 53.51
N ALA A 120 -45.88 -43.42 53.90
CA ALA A 120 -46.29 -42.19 53.22
C ALA A 120 -45.25 -41.05 53.37
N ASP A 121 -44.62 -40.92 54.54
CA ASP A 121 -43.55 -39.94 54.76
C ASP A 121 -42.31 -40.29 53.92
N SER A 122 -41.90 -41.55 53.92
CA SER A 122 -40.77 -42.04 53.12
C SER A 122 -40.99 -41.91 51.62
N ALA A 123 -42.20 -42.21 51.12
CA ALA A 123 -42.57 -42.02 49.72
C ALA A 123 -42.54 -40.54 49.31
N ARG A 124 -42.99 -39.65 50.21
CA ARG A 124 -42.92 -38.20 50.01
C ARG A 124 -41.47 -37.72 49.95
N CYS A 125 -40.61 -38.17 50.86
CA CYS A 125 -39.19 -37.81 50.84
C CYS A 125 -38.49 -38.23 49.54
N LEU A 126 -38.76 -39.44 49.04
CA LEU A 126 -38.20 -39.93 47.78
C LEU A 126 -38.67 -39.07 46.58
N LEU A 127 -39.97 -38.80 46.49
CA LEU A 127 -40.55 -37.97 45.44
C LEU A 127 -40.04 -36.51 45.51
N MET A 128 -39.83 -35.95 46.69
CA MET A 128 -39.25 -34.60 46.83
C MET A 128 -37.77 -34.56 46.42
N SER A 129 -37.02 -35.63 46.68
CA SER A 129 -35.63 -35.76 46.22
C SER A 129 -35.55 -35.85 44.70
N ASP A 130 -36.43 -36.65 44.10
CA ASP A 130 -36.55 -36.81 42.66
C ASP A 130 -36.99 -35.49 41.98
N MET A 131 -37.96 -34.79 42.54
CA MET A 131 -38.38 -33.46 42.11
C MET A 131 -37.23 -32.45 42.17
N GLY A 132 -36.44 -32.47 43.25
CA GLY A 132 -35.26 -31.60 43.38
C GLY A 132 -34.24 -31.86 42.27
N SER A 133 -33.99 -33.13 41.96
CA SER A 133 -33.15 -33.55 40.83
C SER A 133 -33.72 -33.10 39.49
N LEU A 134 -35.04 -33.26 39.24
CA LEU A 134 -35.69 -32.81 38.02
C LEU A 134 -35.60 -31.29 37.83
N ILE A 135 -35.86 -30.51 38.89
CA ILE A 135 -35.77 -29.04 38.84
C ILE A 135 -34.33 -28.62 38.50
N SER A 136 -33.34 -29.25 39.14
CA SER A 136 -31.92 -28.95 38.88
C SER A 136 -31.51 -29.32 37.45
N ALA A 137 -31.85 -30.53 36.98
CA ALA A 137 -31.53 -30.99 35.64
C ALA A 137 -32.24 -30.17 34.55
N ARG A 138 -33.51 -29.78 34.79
CA ARG A 138 -34.26 -28.86 33.92
C ARG A 138 -33.59 -27.47 33.84
N GLN A 139 -33.11 -26.95 34.98
CA GLN A 139 -32.44 -25.65 35.01
C GLN A 139 -31.13 -25.66 34.21
N ASN A 140 -30.38 -26.77 34.27
CA ASN A 140 -29.20 -26.97 33.43
C ASN A 140 -29.55 -27.02 31.94
N ALA A 141 -30.55 -27.83 31.55
CA ALA A 141 -31.01 -27.93 30.16
C ALA A 141 -31.53 -26.58 29.59
N LEU A 142 -32.24 -25.78 30.40
CA LEU A 142 -32.69 -24.43 30.02
C LEU A 142 -31.52 -23.45 29.84
N SER A 143 -30.48 -23.55 30.67
CA SER A 143 -29.27 -22.72 30.58
C SER A 143 -28.45 -23.03 29.32
N GLU A 144 -28.33 -24.31 28.97
CA GLU A 144 -27.62 -24.78 27.77
C GLU A 144 -28.33 -24.33 26.49
N HIS A 145 -29.67 -24.48 26.41
CA HIS A 145 -30.44 -24.02 25.26
C HIS A 145 -30.41 -22.50 25.06
N ARG A 146 -30.47 -21.71 26.14
CA ARG A 146 -30.33 -20.25 26.03
C ARG A 146 -28.95 -19.85 25.54
N SER A 147 -27.91 -20.42 26.12
CA SER A 147 -26.52 -20.13 25.72
C SER A 147 -26.28 -20.47 24.24
N ALA A 148 -26.80 -21.60 23.76
CA ALA A 148 -26.70 -22.01 22.36
C ALA A 148 -27.38 -21.01 21.40
N SER A 149 -28.61 -20.57 21.73
CA SER A 149 -29.36 -19.64 20.88
C SER A 149 -28.76 -18.23 20.89
N GLU A 150 -28.23 -17.77 22.03
CA GLU A 150 -27.56 -16.48 22.15
C GLU A 150 -26.24 -16.45 21.36
N ILE A 151 -25.45 -17.52 21.42
CA ILE A 151 -24.21 -17.67 20.63
C ILE A 151 -24.50 -17.69 19.12
N GLN A 152 -25.58 -18.36 18.69
CA GLN A 152 -25.98 -18.39 17.28
C GLN A 152 -26.37 -16.99 16.79
N SER A 153 -27.24 -16.29 17.53
CA SER A 153 -27.66 -14.93 17.17
C SER A 153 -26.49 -13.95 17.17
N MET A 154 -25.57 -14.08 18.13
CA MET A 154 -24.35 -13.26 18.17
C MET A 154 -23.44 -13.54 16.97
N SER A 155 -23.29 -14.80 16.57
CA SER A 155 -22.48 -15.19 15.42
C SER A 155 -23.02 -14.62 14.11
N GLU A 156 -24.34 -14.65 13.90
CA GLU A 156 -24.98 -14.07 12.70
C GLU A 156 -24.82 -12.53 12.64
N ILE A 157 -24.90 -11.85 13.80
CA ILE A 157 -24.67 -10.39 13.88
C ILE A 157 -23.20 -10.07 13.58
N ILE A 158 -22.27 -10.83 14.16
CA ILE A 158 -20.83 -10.65 13.93
C ILE A 158 -20.48 -10.89 12.46
N GLU A 159 -21.01 -11.95 11.83
CA GLU A 159 -20.76 -12.25 10.42
C GLU A 159 -21.22 -11.08 9.53
N ARG A 160 -22.44 -10.58 9.74
CA ARG A 160 -22.98 -9.45 8.99
C ARG A 160 -22.18 -8.16 9.18
N GLU A 161 -21.79 -7.83 10.42
CA GLU A 161 -21.00 -6.61 10.65
C GLU A 161 -19.57 -6.73 10.11
N THR A 162 -18.98 -7.93 10.14
CA THR A 162 -17.65 -8.17 9.59
C THR A 162 -17.67 -8.02 8.06
N ASP A 163 -18.68 -8.55 7.38
CA ASP A 163 -18.87 -8.37 5.94
C ASP A 163 -19.05 -6.88 5.57
N ASN A 164 -19.80 -6.11 6.35
CA ASN A 164 -19.96 -4.67 6.15
C ASN A 164 -18.62 -3.92 6.28
N ILE A 165 -17.85 -4.21 7.33
CA ILE A 165 -16.53 -3.58 7.56
C ILE A 165 -15.55 -3.95 6.44
N ILE A 166 -15.50 -5.22 6.04
CA ILE A 166 -14.66 -5.70 4.94
C ILE A 166 -14.98 -4.95 3.64
N SER A 167 -16.27 -4.78 3.34
CA SER A 167 -16.71 -4.06 2.14
C SER A 167 -16.32 -2.58 2.18
N GLU A 168 -16.51 -1.91 3.33
CA GLU A 168 -16.16 -0.49 3.51
C GLU A 168 -14.64 -0.26 3.40
N VAL A 169 -13.82 -1.05 4.10
CA VAL A 169 -12.36 -0.90 4.05
C VAL A 169 -11.85 -1.25 2.64
N GLY A 170 -12.44 -2.25 1.99
CA GLY A 170 -12.12 -2.60 0.60
C GLY A 170 -12.44 -1.47 -0.38
N PHE A 171 -13.58 -0.80 -0.19
CA PHE A 171 -13.95 0.39 -0.97
C PHE A 171 -12.98 1.56 -0.73
N GLN A 172 -12.59 1.82 0.52
CA GLN A 172 -11.60 2.86 0.82
C GLN A 172 -10.23 2.57 0.22
N ALA A 173 -9.75 1.32 0.29
CA ALA A 173 -8.52 0.90 -0.39
C ALA A 173 -8.62 0.99 -1.93
N GLY A 174 -9.84 0.84 -2.47
CA GLY A 174 -10.20 1.20 -3.85
C GLY A 174 -9.86 2.66 -4.16
N ARG A 175 -10.50 3.57 -3.43
CA ARG A 175 -10.35 5.01 -3.63
C ARG A 175 -8.92 5.50 -3.41
N THR A 176 -8.20 4.97 -2.44
CA THR A 176 -6.79 5.34 -2.20
C THR A 176 -5.91 4.96 -3.39
N ASN A 177 -6.16 3.79 -4.01
CA ASN A 177 -5.45 3.39 -5.22
C ASN A 177 -5.76 4.33 -6.41
N ASP A 178 -7.02 4.75 -6.56
CA ASP A 178 -7.40 5.69 -7.62
C ASP A 178 -6.73 7.07 -7.43
N VAL A 179 -6.65 7.54 -6.18
CA VAL A 179 -5.92 8.78 -5.83
C VAL A 179 -4.42 8.64 -6.11
N ALA A 180 -3.82 7.49 -5.79
CA ALA A 180 -2.42 7.23 -6.11
C ALA A 180 -2.16 7.27 -7.62
N GLN A 181 -3.01 6.63 -8.43
CA GLN A 181 -2.88 6.67 -9.90
C GLN A 181 -3.02 8.08 -10.48
N ALA A 182 -3.98 8.87 -9.97
CA ALA A 182 -4.13 10.26 -10.40
C ALA A 182 -2.90 11.09 -10.02
N MET A 183 -2.37 10.91 -8.80
CA MET A 183 -1.18 11.61 -8.33
C MET A 183 0.07 11.26 -9.16
N GLU A 184 0.21 10.00 -9.59
CA GLU A 184 1.33 9.58 -10.43
C GLU A 184 1.23 10.13 -11.86
N ALA A 185 0.01 10.19 -12.42
CA ALA A 185 -0.24 10.86 -13.69
C ALA A 185 0.10 12.37 -13.61
N ASP A 186 -0.37 13.05 -12.57
CA ASP A 186 -0.08 14.47 -12.32
C ASP A 186 1.43 14.72 -12.12
N ALA A 187 2.12 13.83 -11.38
CA ALA A 187 3.56 13.92 -11.19
C ALA A 187 4.33 13.76 -12.51
N SER A 188 3.92 12.80 -13.36
CA SER A 188 4.49 12.60 -14.68
C SER A 188 4.25 13.80 -15.60
N GLU A 189 3.05 14.37 -15.60
CA GLU A 189 2.74 15.58 -16.39
C GLU A 189 3.58 16.78 -15.90
N LEU A 190 3.71 16.95 -14.59
CA LEU A 190 4.56 17.99 -14.00
C LEU A 190 6.03 17.80 -14.38
N SER A 191 6.54 16.57 -14.42
CA SER A 191 7.92 16.29 -14.84
C SER A 191 8.17 16.70 -16.31
N GLN A 192 7.22 16.39 -17.20
CA GLN A 192 7.31 16.82 -18.61
C GLN A 192 7.21 18.34 -18.75
N LEU A 193 6.37 18.98 -17.93
CA LEU A 193 6.25 20.43 -17.90
C LEU A 193 7.57 21.08 -17.44
N VAL A 194 8.17 20.57 -16.37
CA VAL A 194 9.49 21.00 -15.85
C VAL A 194 10.54 20.91 -16.96
N GLU A 195 10.65 19.78 -17.66
CA GLU A 195 11.61 19.61 -18.76
C GLU A 195 11.43 20.65 -19.88
N ARG A 196 10.18 20.92 -20.27
CA ARG A 196 9.87 21.91 -21.31
C ARG A 196 10.16 23.35 -20.84
N ILE A 197 9.91 23.67 -19.58
CA ILE A 197 10.21 24.99 -19.00
C ILE A 197 11.73 25.16 -18.88
N THR A 198 12.48 24.13 -18.48
CA THR A 198 13.95 24.15 -18.44
C THR A 198 14.51 24.52 -19.81
N ALA A 199 14.12 23.80 -20.86
CA ALA A 199 14.58 24.09 -22.22
C ALA A 199 14.24 25.52 -22.66
N THR A 200 13.04 26.01 -22.33
CA THR A 200 12.63 27.38 -22.67
C THR A 200 13.44 28.43 -21.90
N THR A 201 13.76 28.16 -20.63
CA THR A 201 14.54 29.04 -19.75
C THR A 201 16.01 29.11 -20.20
N GLU A 202 16.59 28.00 -20.62
CA GLU A 202 17.94 27.97 -21.20
C GLU A 202 18.03 28.81 -22.48
N ILE A 203 17.04 28.69 -23.37
CA ILE A 203 16.96 29.52 -24.59
C ILE A 203 16.80 30.99 -24.23
N ALA A 204 15.93 31.33 -23.28
CA ALA A 204 15.72 32.70 -22.84
C ALA A 204 16.99 33.31 -22.21
N SER A 205 17.71 32.55 -21.38
CA SER A 205 18.99 32.96 -20.79
C SER A 205 20.04 33.24 -21.86
N SER A 206 20.15 32.36 -22.87
CA SER A 206 21.04 32.57 -24.02
C SER A 206 20.69 33.82 -24.83
N ASN A 207 19.40 34.07 -25.06
CA ASN A 207 18.94 35.27 -25.74
C ASN A 207 19.28 36.54 -24.95
N VAL A 208 19.11 36.53 -23.63
CA VAL A 208 19.49 37.66 -22.76
C VAL A 208 21.00 37.93 -22.81
N ALA A 209 21.83 36.88 -22.78
CA ALA A 209 23.28 37.02 -22.93
C ALA A 209 23.66 37.64 -24.29
N THR A 210 22.96 37.24 -25.36
CA THR A 210 23.14 37.81 -26.70
C THR A 210 22.76 39.30 -26.73
N VAL A 211 21.63 39.67 -26.12
CA VAL A 211 21.20 41.07 -26.00
C VAL A 211 22.23 41.90 -25.21
N ALA A 212 22.72 41.38 -24.08
CA ALA A 212 23.73 42.04 -23.26
C ALA A 212 25.00 42.34 -24.07
N SER A 213 25.53 41.35 -24.80
CA SER A 213 26.68 41.52 -25.68
C SER A 213 26.42 42.56 -26.78
N ALA A 214 25.22 42.54 -27.39
CA ALA A 214 24.86 43.51 -28.42
C ALA A 214 24.77 44.93 -27.85
N THR A 215 24.27 45.11 -26.62
CA THR A 215 24.26 46.42 -25.95
C THR A 215 25.68 46.92 -25.63
N GLU A 216 26.61 46.04 -25.24
CA GLU A 216 28.01 46.42 -25.03
C GLU A 216 28.67 46.91 -26.34
N GLU A 217 28.43 46.22 -27.46
CA GLU A 217 28.92 46.65 -28.78
C GLU A 217 28.29 47.98 -29.22
N LEU A 218 26.98 48.16 -29.02
CA LEU A 218 26.29 49.42 -29.34
C LEU A 218 26.79 50.59 -28.48
N GLN A 219 27.13 50.34 -27.22
CA GLN A 219 27.69 51.35 -26.32
C GLN A 219 29.09 51.78 -26.79
N ALA A 220 29.94 50.83 -27.18
CA ALA A 220 31.25 51.12 -27.77
C ALA A 220 31.12 51.91 -29.08
N SER A 221 30.20 51.51 -29.96
CA SER A 221 29.94 52.22 -31.23
C SER A 221 29.42 53.65 -31.00
N SER A 222 28.53 53.84 -30.03
CA SER A 222 28.00 55.18 -29.68
C SER A 222 29.12 56.10 -29.17
N HIS A 223 30.04 55.57 -28.37
CA HIS A 223 31.20 56.31 -27.88
C HIS A 223 32.14 56.73 -29.04
N GLU A 224 32.41 55.83 -29.99
CA GLU A 224 33.23 56.13 -31.16
C GLU A 224 32.58 57.20 -32.06
N ILE A 225 31.26 57.15 -32.24
CA ILE A 225 30.52 58.16 -33.01
C ILE A 225 30.63 59.52 -32.31
N ALA A 226 30.47 59.59 -30.99
CA ALA A 226 30.62 60.83 -30.23
C ALA A 226 32.03 61.43 -30.40
N GLU A 227 33.08 60.61 -30.33
CA GLU A 227 34.47 61.07 -30.54
C GLU A 227 34.68 61.59 -31.98
N ARG A 228 34.12 60.90 -32.98
CA ARG A 228 34.16 61.33 -34.40
C ARG A 228 33.42 62.65 -34.63
N ILE A 229 32.32 62.90 -33.92
CA ILE A 229 31.58 64.18 -34.00
C ILE A 229 32.41 65.32 -33.42
N HIS A 230 33.02 65.12 -32.24
CA HIS A 230 33.92 66.13 -31.66
C HIS A 230 35.04 66.52 -32.62
N LYS A 231 35.67 65.52 -33.26
CA LYS A 231 36.72 65.76 -34.26
C LYS A 231 36.20 66.50 -35.50
N THR A 232 34.97 66.20 -35.94
CA THR A 232 34.33 66.92 -37.06
C THR A 232 34.09 68.39 -36.72
N ASN A 233 33.63 68.70 -35.50
CA ASN A 233 33.45 70.07 -35.05
C ASN A 233 34.78 70.84 -34.97
N ASP A 234 35.86 70.21 -34.48
CA ASP A 234 37.19 70.83 -34.48
C ASP A 234 37.67 71.17 -35.90
N ILE A 235 37.47 70.26 -36.85
CA ILE A 235 37.84 70.48 -38.27
C ILE A 235 36.99 71.59 -38.88
N ALA A 236 35.68 71.61 -38.62
CA ALA A 236 34.77 72.65 -39.08
C ALA A 236 35.20 74.02 -38.55
N GLY A 237 35.50 74.15 -37.26
CA GLY A 237 36.00 75.41 -36.67
C GLY A 237 37.32 75.89 -37.27
N GLN A 238 38.24 74.98 -37.57
CA GLN A 238 39.48 75.31 -38.30
C GLN A 238 39.20 75.78 -39.74
N ALA A 239 38.23 75.16 -40.41
CA ALA A 239 37.84 75.54 -41.78
C ALA A 239 37.20 76.93 -41.82
N VAL A 240 36.33 77.28 -40.86
CA VAL A 240 35.78 78.64 -40.71
C VAL A 240 36.90 79.67 -40.53
N THR A 241 37.86 79.38 -39.65
CA THR A 241 39.01 80.28 -39.42
C THR A 241 39.81 80.51 -40.70
N ARG A 242 40.11 79.45 -41.47
CA ARG A 242 40.84 79.55 -42.74
C ARG A 242 40.05 80.28 -43.82
N ALA A 243 38.73 80.07 -43.89
CA ALA A 243 37.86 80.80 -44.82
C ALA A 243 37.90 82.30 -44.52
N GLN A 244 37.83 82.68 -43.23
CA GLN A 244 37.93 84.09 -42.80
C GLN A 244 39.28 84.71 -43.14
N GLU A 245 40.40 84.01 -42.90
CA GLU A 245 41.74 84.47 -43.28
C GLU A 245 41.87 84.68 -44.79
N THR A 246 41.30 83.77 -45.58
CA THR A 246 41.30 83.86 -47.05
C THR A 246 40.46 85.05 -47.53
N SER A 247 39.29 85.27 -46.92
CA SER A 247 38.43 86.42 -47.21
C SER A 247 39.14 87.75 -46.93
N ASN A 248 39.81 87.86 -45.77
CA ASN A 248 40.61 89.04 -45.41
C ASN A 248 41.76 89.30 -46.42
N THR A 249 42.40 88.24 -46.89
CA THR A 249 43.46 88.32 -47.91
C THR A 249 42.91 88.81 -49.25
N MET A 250 41.75 88.30 -49.68
CA MET A 250 41.07 88.77 -50.91
C MET A 250 40.62 90.23 -50.80
N GLY A 251 40.13 90.65 -49.63
CA GLY A 251 39.81 92.05 -49.34
C GLY A 251 41.04 92.96 -49.49
N SER A 252 42.18 92.55 -48.94
CA SER A 252 43.45 93.28 -49.06
C SER A 252 43.93 93.37 -50.52
N LEU A 253 43.74 92.30 -51.31
CA LEU A 253 44.08 92.28 -52.73
C LEU A 253 43.17 93.22 -53.55
N SER A 254 41.88 93.27 -53.24
CA SER A 254 40.92 94.18 -53.87
C SER A 254 41.24 95.66 -53.57
N GLU A 255 41.63 95.96 -52.33
CA GLU A 255 42.10 97.30 -51.94
C GLU A 255 43.39 97.67 -52.70
N THR A 256 44.35 96.75 -52.79
CA THR A 256 45.59 96.96 -53.54
C THR A 256 45.31 97.20 -55.03
N ALA A 257 44.43 96.42 -55.65
CA ALA A 257 44.03 96.60 -57.05
C ALA A 257 43.36 97.98 -57.27
N THR A 258 42.55 98.42 -56.32
CA THR A 258 41.92 99.75 -56.33
C THR A 258 42.96 100.87 -56.27
N GLU A 259 43.99 100.74 -55.43
CA GLU A 259 45.07 101.72 -55.33
C GLU A 259 45.92 101.77 -56.61
N ILE A 260 46.22 100.62 -57.22
CA ILE A 260 46.89 100.56 -58.53
C ILE A 260 46.04 101.28 -59.58
N GLY A 261 44.71 101.11 -59.57
CA GLY A 261 43.79 101.82 -60.47
C GLY A 261 43.92 103.34 -60.37
N LYS A 262 43.99 103.88 -59.14
CA LYS A 262 44.23 105.32 -58.91
C LYS A 262 45.57 105.79 -59.50
N VAL A 263 46.62 104.98 -59.33
CA VAL A 263 47.95 105.28 -59.90
C VAL A 263 47.89 105.30 -61.43
N VAL A 264 47.24 104.32 -62.05
CA VAL A 264 47.10 104.24 -63.51
C VAL A 264 46.31 105.42 -64.08
N ASP A 265 45.27 105.89 -63.39
CA ASP A 265 44.55 107.11 -63.75
C ASP A 265 45.42 108.39 -63.67
N ILE A 266 46.36 108.46 -62.72
CA ILE A 266 47.36 109.53 -62.70
C ILE A 266 48.26 109.45 -63.93
N VAL A 267 48.76 108.25 -64.27
CA VAL A 267 49.63 108.04 -65.45
C VAL A 267 48.89 108.39 -66.73
N LYS A 268 47.58 108.06 -66.83
CA LYS A 268 46.73 108.45 -67.97
C LYS A 268 46.71 109.96 -68.17
N ARG A 269 46.45 110.71 -67.09
CA ARG A 269 46.46 112.19 -67.13
C ARG A 269 47.82 112.74 -67.56
N ILE A 270 48.92 112.15 -67.10
CA ILE A 270 50.28 112.54 -67.52
C ILE A 270 50.50 112.24 -69.01
N SER A 271 50.07 111.08 -69.50
CA SER A 271 50.17 110.71 -70.92
C SER A 271 49.37 111.66 -71.81
N ASP A 272 48.13 111.98 -71.42
CA ASP A 272 47.27 112.94 -72.13
C ASP A 272 47.91 114.33 -72.20
N GLN A 273 48.47 114.82 -71.08
CA GLN A 273 49.24 116.06 -71.04
C GLN A 273 50.47 116.01 -71.94
N THR A 274 51.21 114.90 -71.94
CA THR A 274 52.40 114.69 -72.77
C THR A 274 52.04 114.68 -74.26
N LYS A 275 50.93 114.04 -74.63
CA LYS A 275 50.39 114.02 -75.99
C LYS A 275 50.00 115.42 -76.46
N MET A 276 49.39 116.22 -75.58
CA MET A 276 49.06 117.63 -75.86
C MET A 276 50.30 118.51 -75.99
N LEU A 277 51.31 118.33 -75.13
CA LEU A 277 52.61 119.02 -75.23
C LEU A 277 53.32 118.67 -76.55
N ALA A 278 53.34 117.39 -76.91
CA ALA A 278 53.92 116.90 -78.16
C ALA A 278 53.17 117.47 -79.38
N LEU A 279 51.84 117.54 -79.33
CA LEU A 279 51.03 118.16 -80.39
C LEU A 279 51.35 119.64 -80.55
N ASN A 280 51.43 120.40 -79.45
CA ASN A 280 51.82 121.81 -79.47
C ASN A 280 53.23 121.99 -80.06
N ALA A 281 54.17 121.10 -79.70
CA ALA A 281 55.51 121.10 -80.26
C ALA A 281 55.53 120.78 -81.77
N THR A 282 54.70 119.84 -82.24
CA THR A 282 54.55 119.55 -83.68
C THR A 282 54.00 120.76 -84.45
N ILE A 283 53.04 121.49 -83.86
CA ILE A 283 52.47 122.71 -84.47
C ILE A 283 53.54 123.80 -84.57
N GLU A 284 54.29 124.06 -83.50
CA GLU A 284 55.33 125.10 -83.51
C GLU A 284 56.51 124.72 -84.43
N ALA A 285 56.86 123.42 -84.49
CA ALA A 285 57.86 122.91 -85.43
C ALA A 285 57.41 123.08 -86.91
N ALA A 286 56.12 122.89 -87.21
CA ALA A 286 55.57 123.16 -88.53
C ALA A 286 55.58 124.66 -88.86
N ARG A 287 55.34 125.51 -87.85
CA ARG A 287 55.37 126.98 -87.96
C ARG A 287 56.77 127.54 -88.26
N ALA A 288 57.82 126.86 -87.78
CA ALA A 288 59.22 127.21 -88.00
C ALA A 288 59.78 126.82 -89.38
N GLY A 289 58.99 126.18 -90.26
CA GLY A 289 59.40 125.84 -91.63
C GLY A 289 60.58 124.87 -91.71
N ASP A 290 61.56 125.12 -92.60
CA ASP A 290 62.70 124.22 -92.81
C ASP A 290 63.61 124.06 -91.58
N ALA A 291 63.69 125.07 -90.71
CA ALA A 291 64.48 125.03 -89.48
C ALA A 291 63.86 124.13 -88.38
N GLY A 292 62.55 123.85 -88.46
CA GLY A 292 61.80 123.06 -87.47
C GLY A 292 61.79 121.54 -87.73
N LYS A 293 62.35 121.07 -88.86
CA LYS A 293 62.26 119.66 -89.29
C LYS A 293 62.77 118.66 -88.25
N GLY A 294 63.88 118.95 -87.57
CA GLY A 294 64.42 118.08 -86.50
C GLY A 294 63.53 118.01 -85.26
N PHE A 295 62.96 119.16 -84.84
CA PHE A 295 62.01 119.24 -83.73
C PHE A 295 60.68 118.54 -84.06
N ALA A 296 60.21 118.62 -85.32
CA ALA A 296 59.00 117.94 -85.77
C ALA A 296 59.11 116.41 -85.64
N VAL A 297 60.29 115.83 -85.93
CA VAL A 297 60.54 114.38 -85.76
C VAL A 297 60.47 113.98 -84.29
N VAL A 298 61.15 114.72 -83.40
CA VAL A 298 61.12 114.44 -81.95
C VAL A 298 59.71 114.60 -81.40
N ALA A 299 58.99 115.66 -81.76
CA ALA A 299 57.61 115.89 -81.32
C ALA A 299 56.66 114.78 -81.79
N ASN A 300 56.80 114.28 -83.02
CA ASN A 300 56.04 113.14 -83.52
C ASN A 300 56.40 111.84 -82.78
N GLU A 301 57.67 111.62 -82.44
CA GLU A 301 58.09 110.43 -81.68
C GLU A 301 57.52 110.46 -80.25
N VAL A 302 57.56 111.61 -79.56
CA VAL A 302 56.95 111.79 -78.24
C VAL A 302 55.43 111.59 -78.31
N LYS A 303 54.77 112.10 -79.37
CA LYS A 303 53.33 111.90 -79.60
C LYS A 303 52.98 110.42 -79.81
N ASN A 304 53.81 109.69 -80.57
CA ASN A 304 53.65 108.25 -80.78
C ASN A 304 53.84 107.47 -79.48
N LEU A 305 54.87 107.79 -78.69
CA LEU A 305 55.13 107.16 -77.39
C LEU A 305 54.00 107.41 -76.39
N ALA A 306 53.45 108.63 -76.34
CA ALA A 306 52.28 108.95 -75.52
C ALA A 306 51.04 108.16 -75.97
N THR A 307 50.85 107.96 -77.27
CA THR A 307 49.74 107.13 -77.80
C THR A 307 49.92 105.64 -77.47
N GLN A 308 51.15 105.12 -77.52
CA GLN A 308 51.45 103.75 -77.06
C GLN A 308 51.23 103.60 -75.55
N THR A 309 51.62 104.60 -74.77
CA THR A 309 51.43 104.65 -73.31
C THR A 309 49.94 104.68 -72.97
N GLU A 310 49.14 105.49 -73.66
CA GLU A 310 47.67 105.51 -73.53
C GLU A 310 47.04 104.13 -73.78
N LYS A 311 47.48 103.44 -74.84
CA LYS A 311 47.02 102.07 -75.12
C LYS A 311 47.40 101.09 -74.01
N ALA A 312 48.65 101.12 -73.54
CA ALA A 312 49.10 100.26 -72.45
C ALA A 312 48.32 100.51 -71.14
N ILE A 313 47.95 101.76 -70.86
CA ILE A 313 47.12 102.13 -69.70
C ILE A 313 45.71 101.55 -69.83
N LEU A 314 45.10 101.60 -71.02
CA LEU A 314 43.79 100.97 -71.25
C LEU A 314 43.85 99.46 -70.98
N ASP A 315 44.90 98.79 -71.44
CA ASP A 315 45.11 97.36 -71.21
C ASP A 315 45.31 97.06 -69.70
N ILE A 316 46.08 97.89 -68.99
CA ILE A 316 46.27 97.75 -67.52
C ILE A 316 44.96 97.98 -66.77
N ASN A 317 44.17 98.99 -67.13
CA ASN A 317 42.87 99.25 -66.50
C ASN A 317 41.89 98.08 -66.71
N ALA A 318 41.89 97.47 -67.89
CA ALA A 318 41.12 96.24 -68.15
C ALA A 318 41.59 95.10 -67.23
N GLN A 319 42.90 94.95 -67.04
CA GLN A 319 43.46 93.93 -66.14
C GLN A 319 43.11 94.18 -64.66
N ILE A 320 43.13 95.42 -64.20
CA ILE A 320 42.74 95.78 -62.82
C ILE A 320 41.26 95.48 -62.58
N THR A 321 40.40 95.84 -63.54
CA THR A 321 38.96 95.54 -63.48
C THR A 321 38.73 94.02 -63.42
N ALA A 322 39.47 93.25 -64.21
CA ALA A 322 39.40 91.78 -64.16
C ALA A 322 39.86 91.22 -62.81
N ILE A 323 40.93 91.77 -62.20
CA ILE A 323 41.39 91.38 -60.86
C ILE A 323 40.34 91.70 -59.79
N GLN A 324 39.72 92.87 -59.84
CA GLN A 324 38.63 93.27 -58.93
C GLN A 324 37.41 92.36 -59.09
N GLY A 325 37.03 92.02 -60.32
CA GLY A 325 35.96 91.05 -60.59
C GLY A 325 36.27 89.67 -60.01
N ALA A 326 37.44 89.12 -60.33
CA ALA A 326 37.86 87.80 -59.85
C ALA A 326 37.98 87.73 -58.31
N THR A 327 38.43 88.81 -57.65
CA THR A 327 38.48 88.88 -56.18
C THR A 327 37.08 88.94 -55.56
N SER A 328 36.14 89.69 -56.16
CA SER A 328 34.75 89.72 -55.70
C SER A 328 34.07 88.35 -55.84
N GLU A 329 34.29 87.65 -56.96
CA GLU A 329 33.80 86.28 -57.16
C GLU A 329 34.41 85.31 -56.12
N ALA A 330 35.71 85.42 -55.85
CA ALA A 330 36.38 84.61 -54.84
C ALA A 330 35.82 84.84 -53.44
N VAL A 331 35.57 86.10 -53.02
CA VAL A 331 34.95 86.41 -51.72
C VAL A 331 33.56 85.77 -51.61
N THR A 332 32.74 85.90 -52.65
CA THR A 332 31.39 85.29 -52.68
C THR A 332 31.46 83.76 -52.55
N ALA A 333 32.43 83.12 -53.22
CA ALA A 333 32.65 81.68 -53.09
C ALA A 333 33.11 81.28 -51.68
N ILE A 334 33.96 82.09 -51.03
CA ILE A 334 34.42 81.86 -49.65
C ILE A 334 33.26 82.01 -48.65
N GLU A 335 32.38 83.00 -48.82
CA GLU A 335 31.16 83.14 -48.01
C GLU A 335 30.24 81.92 -48.15
N GLY A 336 30.08 81.40 -49.38
CA GLY A 336 29.34 80.15 -49.62
C GLY A 336 29.95 78.94 -48.91
N ILE A 337 31.29 78.85 -48.86
CA ILE A 337 32.01 77.83 -48.09
C ILE A 337 31.72 77.97 -46.59
N GLY A 338 31.71 79.21 -46.07
CA GLY A 338 31.36 79.48 -44.66
C GLY A 338 29.98 78.96 -44.30
N GLY A 339 28.96 79.27 -45.12
CA GLY A 339 27.60 78.78 -44.90
C GLY A 339 27.47 77.25 -44.94
N ALA A 340 28.19 76.59 -45.85
CA ALA A 340 28.22 75.12 -45.91
C ALA A 340 28.89 74.50 -44.67
N ILE A 341 29.91 75.16 -44.09
CA ILE A 341 30.56 74.69 -42.86
C ILE A 341 29.65 74.88 -41.64
N ASP A 342 28.90 75.99 -41.58
CA ASP A 342 27.90 76.21 -40.52
C ASP A 342 26.81 75.13 -40.55
N GLU A 343 26.35 74.73 -41.75
CA GLU A 343 25.40 73.61 -41.92
C GLU A 343 25.98 72.28 -41.40
N VAL A 344 27.27 72.00 -41.67
CA VAL A 344 27.98 70.82 -41.12
C VAL A 344 28.07 70.86 -39.59
N SER A 345 28.31 72.05 -39.01
CA SER A 345 28.37 72.20 -37.55
C SER A 345 27.00 71.97 -36.90
N GLN A 346 25.93 72.49 -37.51
CA GLN A 346 24.56 72.24 -37.03
C GLN A 346 24.20 70.76 -37.10
N LEU A 347 24.47 70.09 -38.23
CA LEU A 347 24.22 68.66 -38.38
C LEU A 347 24.99 67.83 -37.36
N SER A 348 26.24 68.22 -37.08
CA SER A 348 27.08 67.56 -36.06
C SER A 348 26.49 67.71 -34.65
N SER A 349 25.92 68.86 -34.32
CA SER A 349 25.20 69.09 -33.06
C SER A 349 23.95 68.20 -32.95
N ASP A 350 23.17 68.07 -34.02
CA ASP A 350 21.96 67.23 -34.04
C ASP A 350 22.29 65.74 -33.89
N ILE A 351 23.37 65.27 -34.52
CA ILE A 351 23.85 63.89 -34.35
C ILE A 351 24.34 63.68 -32.91
N SER A 352 25.05 64.65 -32.30
CA SER A 352 25.50 64.55 -30.91
C SER A 352 24.35 64.34 -29.95
N ALA A 353 23.27 65.14 -30.08
CA ALA A 353 22.07 64.99 -29.28
C ALA A 353 21.40 63.62 -29.48
N SER A 354 21.38 63.12 -30.72
CA SER A 354 20.85 61.79 -31.04
C SER A 354 21.67 60.66 -30.41
N VAL A 355 23.01 60.79 -30.38
CA VAL A 355 23.93 59.82 -29.77
C VAL A 355 23.79 59.81 -28.24
N GLU A 356 23.61 60.96 -27.60
CA GLU A 356 23.31 61.04 -26.16
C GLU A 356 22.00 60.31 -25.84
N GLN A 357 20.94 60.55 -26.62
CA GLN A 357 19.66 59.86 -26.45
C GLN A 357 19.79 58.35 -26.70
N GLN A 358 20.56 57.94 -27.71
CA GLN A 358 20.82 56.53 -27.98
C GLN A 358 21.58 55.85 -26.82
N THR A 359 22.55 56.54 -26.23
CA THR A 359 23.32 56.04 -25.08
C THR A 359 22.42 55.81 -23.86
N ALA A 360 21.48 56.73 -23.60
CA ALA A 360 20.49 56.56 -22.54
C ALA A 360 19.59 55.33 -22.79
N ALA A 361 19.09 55.14 -24.01
CA ALA A 361 18.28 53.98 -24.37
C ALA A 361 19.05 52.66 -24.24
N ILE A 362 20.33 52.62 -24.63
CA ILE A 362 21.19 51.43 -24.47
C ILE A 362 21.36 51.08 -22.99
N ALA A 363 21.52 52.07 -22.11
CA ALA A 363 21.63 51.84 -20.67
C ALA A 363 20.33 51.26 -20.07
N GLU A 364 19.17 51.71 -20.52
CA GLU A 364 17.88 51.12 -20.12
C GLU A 364 17.73 49.67 -20.60
N ILE A 365 18.14 49.37 -21.84
CA ILE A 365 18.12 47.99 -22.37
C ILE A 365 19.06 47.09 -21.57
N SER A 366 20.27 47.57 -21.25
CA SER A 366 21.24 46.82 -20.44
C SER A 366 20.68 46.50 -19.04
N THR A 367 20.04 47.48 -18.40
CA THR A 367 19.36 47.29 -17.10
C THR A 367 18.25 46.25 -17.22
N SER A 368 17.41 46.35 -18.26
CA SER A 368 16.33 45.40 -18.52
C SER A 368 16.85 43.98 -18.77
N ALA A 369 17.95 43.83 -19.52
CA ALA A 369 18.59 42.53 -19.75
C ALA A 369 19.09 41.91 -18.44
N GLN A 370 19.67 42.72 -17.53
CA GLN A 370 20.12 42.25 -16.22
C GLN A 370 18.96 41.81 -15.31
N GLU A 371 17.84 42.54 -15.34
CA GLU A 371 16.62 42.16 -14.62
C GLU A 371 16.05 40.83 -15.14
N VAL A 372 15.95 40.67 -16.47
CA VAL A 372 15.50 39.40 -17.07
C VAL A 372 16.45 38.27 -16.71
N SER A 373 17.77 38.49 -16.71
CA SER A 373 18.75 37.48 -16.27
C SER A 373 18.50 37.04 -14.83
N THR A 374 18.22 37.99 -13.93
CA THR A 374 17.88 37.70 -12.53
C THR A 374 16.57 36.91 -12.43
N HIS A 375 15.55 37.27 -13.22
CA HIS A 375 14.31 36.49 -13.29
C HIS A 375 14.54 35.07 -13.81
N MET A 376 15.42 34.87 -14.80
CA MET A 376 15.76 33.53 -15.30
C MET A 376 16.41 32.67 -14.20
N GLN A 377 17.28 33.25 -13.37
CA GLN A 377 17.85 32.54 -12.22
C GLN A 377 16.79 32.15 -11.19
N GLY A 378 15.82 33.03 -10.93
CA GLY A 378 14.67 32.71 -10.07
C GLY A 378 13.82 31.57 -10.62
N ILE A 379 13.50 31.61 -11.92
CA ILE A 379 12.75 30.54 -12.60
C ILE A 379 13.52 29.23 -12.55
N SER A 380 14.84 29.21 -12.75
CA SER A 380 15.64 27.98 -12.59
C SER A 380 15.52 27.38 -11.19
N SER A 381 15.49 28.20 -10.14
CA SER A 381 15.27 27.72 -8.77
C SER A 381 13.86 27.15 -8.58
N ASP A 382 12.84 27.79 -9.15
CA ASP A 382 11.46 27.31 -9.11
C ASP A 382 11.28 25.98 -9.86
N ILE A 383 11.99 25.79 -10.98
CA ILE A 383 12.04 24.54 -11.74
C ILE A 383 12.63 23.41 -10.89
N GLU A 384 13.74 23.65 -10.19
CA GLU A 384 14.35 22.67 -9.28
C GLU A 384 13.39 22.27 -8.16
N LEU A 385 12.72 23.24 -7.55
CA LEU A 385 11.71 22.99 -6.52
C LEU A 385 10.52 22.19 -7.07
N ALA A 386 10.03 22.54 -8.26
CA ALA A 386 8.93 21.84 -8.92
C ALA A 386 9.31 20.39 -9.27
N SER A 387 10.53 20.17 -9.75
CA SER A 387 11.10 18.85 -10.03
C SER A 387 11.14 17.99 -8.76
N HIS A 388 11.65 18.53 -7.66
CA HIS A 388 11.68 17.84 -6.37
C HIS A 388 10.26 17.51 -5.87
N LYS A 389 9.30 18.43 -6.01
CA LYS A 389 7.90 18.18 -5.63
C LYS A 389 7.24 17.11 -6.49
N SER A 390 7.50 17.08 -7.80
CA SER A 390 7.04 16.02 -8.70
C SER A 390 7.57 14.65 -8.25
N HIS A 391 8.87 14.56 -7.93
CA HIS A 391 9.48 13.34 -7.45
C HIS A 391 8.83 12.83 -6.15
N ASN A 392 8.66 13.71 -5.17
CA ASN A 392 8.00 13.35 -3.89
C ASN A 392 6.55 12.92 -4.09
N ALA A 393 5.82 13.52 -5.04
CA ALA A 393 4.46 13.12 -5.36
C ALA A 393 4.42 11.71 -5.96
N SER A 394 5.35 11.38 -6.86
CA SER A 394 5.50 10.03 -7.41
C SER A 394 5.84 8.99 -6.32
N GLU A 395 6.77 9.30 -5.41
CA GLU A 395 7.09 8.43 -4.28
C GLU A 395 5.88 8.23 -3.34
N THR A 396 5.14 9.30 -3.07
CA THR A 396 3.93 9.24 -2.24
C THR A 396 2.84 8.39 -2.90
N ALA A 397 2.65 8.54 -4.22
CA ALA A 397 1.72 7.73 -4.98
C ALA A 397 2.07 6.24 -4.91
N GLU A 398 3.34 5.87 -5.09
CA GLU A 398 3.77 4.47 -4.98
C GLU A 398 3.56 3.92 -3.56
N ASN A 399 3.90 4.69 -2.53
CA ASN A 399 3.65 4.32 -1.14
C ASN A 399 2.16 4.09 -0.85
N LEU A 400 1.27 4.95 -1.37
CA LEU A 400 -0.19 4.80 -1.24
C LEU A 400 -0.70 3.56 -2.01
N ARG A 401 -0.11 3.25 -3.16
CA ARG A 401 -0.45 2.07 -3.95
C ARG A 401 -0.05 0.79 -3.23
N ILE A 402 1.16 0.74 -2.67
CA ILE A 402 1.64 -0.36 -1.82
C ILE A 402 0.73 -0.52 -0.60
N LEU A 403 0.41 0.56 0.11
CA LEU A 403 -0.49 0.54 1.27
C LEU A 403 -1.87 0.01 0.90
N SER A 404 -2.45 0.46 -0.21
CA SER A 404 -3.76 0.00 -0.69
C SER A 404 -3.74 -1.48 -1.05
N SER A 405 -2.64 -1.96 -1.63
CA SER A 405 -2.43 -3.39 -1.91
C SER A 405 -2.34 -4.21 -0.62
N ASN A 406 -1.59 -3.73 0.37
CA ASN A 406 -1.46 -4.40 1.67
C ASN A 406 -2.81 -4.48 2.38
N ILE A 407 -3.58 -3.38 2.42
CA ILE A 407 -4.93 -3.36 3.01
C ILE A 407 -5.84 -4.39 2.33
N ARG A 408 -5.81 -4.50 1.00
CA ARG A 408 -6.61 -5.53 0.30
C ARG A 408 -6.20 -6.95 0.70
N ASN A 409 -4.91 -7.21 0.84
CA ASN A 409 -4.41 -8.51 1.29
C ASN A 409 -4.85 -8.80 2.73
N ASP A 410 -4.69 -7.82 3.64
CA ASP A 410 -5.09 -7.93 5.05
C ASP A 410 -6.59 -8.18 5.19
N ILE A 411 -7.43 -7.52 4.37
CA ILE A 411 -8.87 -7.75 4.32
C ILE A 411 -9.20 -9.18 3.94
N ASN A 412 -8.59 -9.69 2.86
CA ASN A 412 -8.82 -11.06 2.39
C ASN A 412 -8.37 -12.09 3.44
N GLU A 413 -7.27 -11.81 4.13
CA GLU A 413 -6.78 -12.66 5.20
C GLU A 413 -7.71 -12.60 6.42
N MET A 414 -8.18 -11.40 6.79
CA MET A 414 -9.13 -11.21 7.88
C MET A 414 -10.45 -11.95 7.60
N GLU A 415 -11.00 -11.85 6.39
CA GLU A 415 -12.20 -12.62 5.97
C GLU A 415 -11.99 -14.12 6.18
N THR A 416 -10.84 -14.63 5.74
CA THR A 416 -10.48 -16.04 5.87
C THR A 416 -10.35 -16.46 7.34
N ARG A 417 -9.69 -15.65 8.17
CA ARG A 417 -9.52 -15.87 9.61
C ARG A 417 -10.86 -15.85 10.35
N PHE A 418 -11.72 -14.87 10.08
CA PHE A 418 -13.04 -14.75 10.72
C PHE A 418 -13.95 -15.93 10.37
N ARG A 419 -14.00 -16.32 9.09
CA ARG A 419 -14.76 -17.51 8.68
C ARG A 419 -14.29 -18.79 9.35
N MET A 420 -12.99 -18.93 9.63
CA MET A 420 -12.48 -20.07 10.39
C MET A 420 -12.93 -20.05 11.86
N VAL A 421 -12.88 -18.89 12.52
CA VAL A 421 -13.31 -18.75 13.93
C VAL A 421 -14.81 -19.05 14.07
N LEU A 422 -15.66 -18.49 13.20
CA LEU A 422 -17.10 -18.76 13.21
C LEU A 422 -17.40 -20.26 13.01
N ARG A 423 -16.69 -20.94 12.09
CA ARG A 423 -16.81 -22.39 11.90
C ARG A 423 -16.36 -23.20 13.12
N SER A 424 -15.38 -22.70 13.88
CA SER A 424 -14.89 -23.37 15.09
C SER A 424 -15.86 -23.22 16.27
N ALA A 425 -16.48 -22.05 16.43
CA ALA A 425 -17.48 -21.79 17.45
C ALA A 425 -18.73 -22.67 17.25
N ASP A 426 -19.21 -22.79 16.01
CA ASP A 426 -20.36 -23.62 15.64
C ASP A 426 -20.11 -25.14 15.78
N SER A 427 -18.83 -25.55 15.86
CA SER A 427 -18.43 -26.96 15.99
C SER A 427 -18.48 -27.50 17.42
N THR A 428 -18.42 -26.63 18.43
CA THR A 428 -18.41 -27.04 19.85
C THR A 428 -19.78 -27.53 20.34
N ASN A 429 -20.87 -27.19 19.65
CA ASN A 429 -22.22 -27.50 20.11
C ASN A 429 -22.94 -28.62 19.32
N ARG A 430 -22.32 -29.16 18.26
CA ARG A 430 -22.97 -30.14 17.36
C ARG A 430 -22.50 -31.59 17.47
N ARG A 431 -21.47 -31.91 18.25
CA ARG A 431 -20.92 -33.28 18.32
C ARG A 431 -21.03 -33.83 19.74
N HIS A 432 -22.04 -34.67 19.97
CA HIS A 432 -22.23 -35.43 21.22
C HIS A 432 -21.34 -36.68 21.32
N GLU A 433 -20.49 -36.97 20.34
CA GLU A 433 -19.50 -38.06 20.39
C GLU A 433 -18.12 -37.57 19.94
N GLU A 434 -17.10 -37.89 20.73
CA GLU A 434 -15.70 -37.61 20.43
C GLU A 434 -15.27 -38.45 19.20
N ARG A 435 -14.85 -37.77 18.13
CA ARG A 435 -14.30 -38.43 16.93
C ARG A 435 -12.78 -38.44 17.04
N VAL A 436 -12.19 -39.62 16.89
CA VAL A 436 -10.74 -39.80 16.96
C VAL A 436 -10.19 -39.69 15.53
N PRO A 437 -9.20 -38.80 15.28
CA PRO A 437 -8.49 -38.79 14.01
C PRO A 437 -7.75 -40.12 13.81
N ILE A 438 -8.12 -40.89 12.79
CA ILE A 438 -7.58 -42.23 12.58
C ILE A 438 -7.43 -42.50 11.08
N ALA A 439 -6.30 -43.11 10.71
CA ALA A 439 -5.94 -43.42 9.33
C ALA A 439 -5.96 -44.93 9.12
N VAL A 440 -7.09 -45.46 8.67
CA VAL A 440 -7.27 -46.88 8.36
C VAL A 440 -7.77 -47.01 6.93
N ASP A 441 -7.12 -47.89 6.18
CA ASP A 441 -7.52 -48.27 4.83
C ASP A 441 -8.84 -49.04 4.85
N ILE A 442 -9.75 -48.63 3.97
CA ILE A 442 -11.09 -49.20 3.86
C ILE A 442 -11.46 -49.45 2.39
N ASN A 443 -12.26 -50.48 2.17
CA ASN A 443 -12.94 -50.72 0.89
C ASN A 443 -14.43 -50.43 1.07
N VAL A 444 -14.97 -49.50 0.28
CA VAL A 444 -16.37 -49.08 0.37
C VAL A 444 -17.14 -49.56 -0.86
N ASP A 445 -18.12 -50.43 -0.65
CA ASP A 445 -19.04 -50.92 -1.66
C ASP A 445 -20.29 -50.02 -1.71
N PHE A 446 -20.49 -49.37 -2.87
CA PHE A 446 -21.63 -48.51 -3.18
C PHE A 446 -22.81 -49.26 -3.82
N GLY A 447 -22.70 -50.59 -3.94
CA GLY A 447 -23.65 -51.47 -4.61
C GLY A 447 -23.34 -51.66 -6.10
N ASN A 448 -23.95 -52.69 -6.72
CA ASN A 448 -23.79 -53.03 -8.14
C ASN A 448 -22.33 -53.28 -8.60
N GLY A 449 -21.45 -53.71 -7.69
CA GLY A 449 -20.03 -53.99 -7.98
C GLY A 449 -19.12 -52.75 -7.96
N ASP A 450 -19.63 -51.59 -7.57
CA ASP A 450 -18.88 -50.34 -7.42
C ASP A 450 -18.16 -50.31 -6.05
N VAL A 451 -16.95 -50.90 -6.02
CA VAL A 451 -16.09 -50.92 -4.82
C VAL A 451 -14.97 -49.91 -4.97
N ARG A 452 -14.93 -48.93 -4.07
CA ARG A 452 -13.94 -47.84 -4.07
C ARG A 452 -13.05 -47.95 -2.84
N LYS A 453 -11.74 -47.80 -3.05
CA LYS A 453 -10.76 -47.72 -1.95
C LYS A 453 -10.80 -46.34 -1.32
N GLY A 454 -10.56 -46.27 -0.02
CA GLY A 454 -10.33 -45.01 0.66
C GLY A 454 -9.61 -45.19 1.98
N VAL A 455 -9.35 -44.05 2.61
CA VAL A 455 -8.69 -43.98 3.91
C VAL A 455 -9.58 -43.16 4.83
N THR A 456 -9.76 -43.63 6.05
CA THR A 456 -10.45 -42.87 7.09
C THR A 456 -9.63 -41.64 7.50
N ALA A 457 -10.34 -40.58 7.89
CA ALA A 457 -9.79 -39.34 8.42
C ALA A 457 -10.16 -39.17 9.89
N ASP A 458 -11.40 -39.52 10.25
CA ASP A 458 -11.83 -39.64 11.64
C ASP A 458 -12.84 -40.79 11.79
N MET A 459 -13.03 -41.27 13.02
CA MET A 459 -13.99 -42.33 13.36
C MET A 459 -14.57 -42.15 14.77
N SER A 460 -15.84 -42.52 14.95
CA SER A 460 -16.49 -42.79 16.25
C SER A 460 -17.47 -43.96 16.11
N LEU A 461 -18.16 -44.33 17.18
CA LEU A 461 -19.24 -45.33 17.16
C LEU A 461 -20.44 -44.94 16.28
N ALA A 462 -20.69 -43.66 16.05
CA ALA A 462 -21.77 -43.19 15.18
C ALA A 462 -21.40 -43.14 13.67
N GLY A 463 -20.13 -43.20 13.30
CA GLY A 463 -19.72 -43.03 11.90
C GLY A 463 -18.26 -42.64 11.69
N LEU A 464 -17.92 -42.33 10.45
CA LEU A 464 -16.56 -41.96 10.05
C LEU A 464 -16.56 -40.87 8.97
N LEU A 465 -15.46 -40.13 8.91
CA LEU A 465 -15.08 -39.33 7.75
C LEU A 465 -14.03 -40.13 6.97
N ALA A 466 -14.20 -40.29 5.66
CA ALA A 466 -13.20 -40.94 4.82
C ALA A 466 -13.00 -40.21 3.51
N ARG A 467 -11.78 -40.25 3.00
CA ARG A 467 -11.52 -39.91 1.60
C ARG A 467 -11.65 -41.15 0.75
N ILE A 468 -12.80 -41.18 0.09
CA ILE A 468 -13.19 -42.10 -0.96
C ILE A 468 -13.56 -41.25 -2.16
N ASP A 469 -13.33 -41.76 -3.37
CA ASP A 469 -13.77 -41.11 -4.60
C ASP A 469 -15.30 -41.11 -4.67
N ALA A 470 -15.95 -40.26 -3.90
CA ALA A 470 -17.40 -40.09 -3.84
C ALA A 470 -17.78 -38.67 -4.29
N SER A 471 -19.02 -38.53 -4.74
CA SER A 471 -19.54 -37.27 -5.25
C SER A 471 -20.91 -36.95 -4.64
N GLU A 472 -21.45 -35.77 -4.94
CA GLU A 472 -22.79 -35.39 -4.49
C GLU A 472 -23.88 -36.39 -4.93
N LYS A 473 -23.65 -37.12 -6.04
CA LYS A 473 -24.56 -38.17 -6.52
C LYS A 473 -24.63 -39.39 -5.61
N ASP A 474 -23.66 -39.54 -4.70
CA ASP A 474 -23.59 -40.64 -3.76
C ASP A 474 -24.26 -40.31 -2.42
N ARG A 475 -24.78 -39.08 -2.26
CA ARG A 475 -25.49 -38.66 -1.05
C ARG A 475 -26.72 -39.53 -0.78
N ASN A 476 -26.90 -39.89 0.48
CA ASN A 476 -27.92 -40.79 1.02
C ASN A 476 -27.86 -42.25 0.51
N LYS A 477 -26.82 -42.66 -0.22
CA LYS A 477 -26.64 -44.08 -0.56
C LYS A 477 -26.26 -44.90 0.67
N VAL A 478 -26.83 -46.09 0.75
CA VAL A 478 -26.42 -47.13 1.72
C VAL A 478 -25.17 -47.81 1.17
N ILE A 479 -24.16 -47.94 2.01
CA ILE A 479 -22.84 -48.48 1.66
C ILE A 479 -22.40 -49.55 2.67
N SER A 480 -21.55 -50.46 2.21
CA SER A 480 -20.87 -51.44 3.08
C SER A 480 -19.37 -51.15 3.07
N ILE A 481 -18.77 -51.03 4.24
CA ILE A 481 -17.36 -50.73 4.44
C ILE A 481 -16.68 -51.99 4.94
N THR A 482 -15.59 -52.40 4.30
CA THR A 482 -14.76 -53.53 4.72
C THR A 482 -13.41 -52.99 5.18
N MET A 483 -13.04 -53.27 6.43
CA MET A 483 -11.74 -52.95 7.02
C MET A 483 -10.71 -54.04 6.70
N GLU A 484 -9.42 -53.78 6.92
CA GLU A 484 -8.34 -54.73 6.60
C GLU A 484 -8.44 -56.07 7.34
N ASP A 485 -8.96 -56.06 8.57
CA ASP A 485 -9.17 -57.27 9.38
C ASP A 485 -10.39 -58.11 8.94
N GLY A 486 -11.09 -57.66 7.89
CA GLY A 486 -12.29 -58.30 7.34
C GLY A 486 -13.60 -57.84 7.99
N THR A 487 -13.56 -56.94 8.97
CA THR A 487 -14.76 -56.38 9.63
C THR A 487 -15.60 -55.60 8.62
N ARG A 488 -16.93 -55.83 8.64
CA ARG A 488 -17.89 -55.15 7.77
C ARG A 488 -18.79 -54.21 8.55
N LEU A 489 -18.79 -52.93 8.15
CA LEU A 489 -19.64 -51.89 8.72
C LEU A 489 -20.67 -51.47 7.69
N LYS A 490 -21.91 -51.20 8.12
CA LYS A 490 -22.95 -50.62 7.25
C LYS A 490 -23.15 -49.16 7.58
N GLY A 491 -23.23 -48.33 6.54
CA GLY A 491 -23.46 -46.90 6.73
C GLY A 491 -24.21 -46.24 5.58
N ILE A 492 -24.48 -44.96 5.75
CA ILE A 492 -25.08 -44.09 4.75
C ILE A 492 -24.17 -42.88 4.54
N VAL A 493 -23.91 -42.54 3.27
CA VAL A 493 -23.21 -41.30 2.92
C VAL A 493 -24.12 -40.11 3.21
N LYS A 494 -23.76 -39.25 4.14
CA LYS A 494 -24.60 -38.11 4.56
C LYS A 494 -24.26 -36.82 3.82
N ALA A 495 -22.98 -36.61 3.56
CA ALA A 495 -22.47 -35.43 2.89
C ALA A 495 -21.11 -35.72 2.23
N TYR A 496 -20.79 -34.94 1.21
CA TYR A 496 -19.46 -34.84 0.64
C TYR A 496 -18.92 -33.42 0.88
N SER A 497 -17.63 -33.31 1.18
CA SER A 497 -16.98 -32.03 1.46
C SER A 497 -15.53 -32.06 0.99
N THR A 498 -14.87 -30.91 0.98
CA THR A 498 -13.43 -30.81 0.74
C THR A 498 -12.59 -31.59 1.75
N LEU A 499 -13.14 -31.96 2.92
CA LEU A 499 -12.47 -32.82 3.88
C LEU A 499 -12.58 -34.32 3.54
N GLY A 500 -13.61 -34.71 2.81
CA GLY A 500 -13.95 -36.09 2.50
C GLY A 500 -15.43 -36.36 2.60
N THR A 501 -15.75 -37.65 2.57
CA THR A 501 -17.10 -38.21 2.58
C THR A 501 -17.52 -38.54 4.01
N HIS A 502 -18.61 -37.94 4.45
CA HIS A 502 -19.19 -38.14 5.77
C HIS A 502 -20.11 -39.34 5.75
N ILE A 503 -19.81 -40.35 6.56
CA ILE A 503 -20.55 -41.60 6.63
C ILE A 503 -21.12 -41.77 8.04
N GLN A 504 -22.41 -42.01 8.13
CA GLN A 504 -23.07 -42.39 9.39
C GLN A 504 -23.29 -43.90 9.40
N PHE A 505 -22.93 -44.59 10.49
CA PHE A 505 -23.23 -46.01 10.62
C PHE A 505 -24.73 -46.22 10.87
N THR A 506 -25.29 -47.27 10.25
CA THR A 506 -26.71 -47.62 10.40
C THR A 506 -26.92 -48.84 11.28
N GLU A 507 -26.00 -49.80 11.22
CA GLU A 507 -25.98 -51.01 12.03
C GLU A 507 -24.52 -51.29 12.39
N VAL A 508 -24.22 -51.34 13.68
CA VAL A 508 -22.93 -51.76 14.22
C VAL A 508 -23.24 -52.89 15.19
N ASP A 509 -22.79 -54.11 14.89
CA ASP A 509 -22.94 -55.24 15.79
C ASP A 509 -21.88 -55.22 16.90
N ASP A 510 -22.01 -56.11 17.89
CA ASP A 510 -21.09 -56.16 19.03
C ASP A 510 -19.64 -56.43 18.60
N ALA A 511 -19.43 -57.23 17.53
CA ALA A 511 -18.11 -57.55 17.02
C ALA A 511 -17.45 -56.33 16.36
N ALA A 512 -18.18 -55.62 15.50
CA ALA A 512 -17.76 -54.36 14.89
C ALA A 512 -17.53 -53.27 15.94
N THR A 513 -18.36 -53.21 16.98
CA THR A 513 -18.20 -52.28 18.10
C THR A 513 -16.89 -52.50 18.83
N GLN A 514 -16.53 -53.75 19.13
CA GLN A 514 -15.26 -54.09 19.78
C GLN A 514 -14.05 -53.76 18.90
N VAL A 515 -14.14 -53.97 17.58
CA VAL A 515 -13.09 -53.61 16.62
C VAL A 515 -12.90 -52.09 16.57
N ILE A 516 -13.99 -51.32 16.42
CA ILE A 516 -13.93 -49.86 16.42
C ILE A 516 -13.33 -49.36 17.74
N LEU A 517 -13.84 -49.80 18.89
CA LEU A 517 -13.30 -49.38 20.20
C LEU A 517 -11.83 -49.78 20.39
N GLY A 518 -11.44 -50.96 19.92
CA GLY A 518 -10.04 -51.41 19.96
C GLY A 518 -9.11 -50.53 19.12
N LEU A 519 -9.55 -50.15 17.92
CA LEU A 519 -8.83 -49.22 17.04
C LEU A 519 -8.73 -47.84 17.67
N LEU A 520 -9.85 -47.28 18.14
CA LEU A 520 -9.87 -45.96 18.79
C LEU A 520 -8.95 -45.94 20.02
N LYS A 521 -8.97 -46.99 20.85
CA LYS A 521 -8.11 -47.11 22.02
C LYS A 521 -6.63 -47.19 21.64
N LYS A 522 -6.26 -48.09 20.71
CA LYS A 522 -4.88 -48.26 20.26
C LYS A 522 -4.34 -46.96 19.65
N THR A 523 -5.15 -46.28 18.86
CA THR A 523 -4.82 -44.98 18.27
C THR A 523 -4.63 -43.91 19.34
N SER A 524 -5.53 -43.82 20.32
CA SER A 524 -5.43 -42.87 21.42
C SER A 524 -4.16 -43.09 22.26
N GLU A 525 -3.82 -44.35 22.59
CA GLU A 525 -2.60 -44.68 23.34
C GLU A 525 -1.32 -44.29 22.57
N HIS A 526 -1.30 -44.51 21.24
CA HIS A 526 -0.20 -44.08 20.40
C HIS A 526 -0.11 -42.55 20.32
N ASP A 527 -1.24 -41.87 20.17
CA ASP A 527 -1.30 -40.40 20.10
C ASP A 527 -0.81 -39.75 21.38
N GLU A 528 -1.21 -40.27 22.55
CA GLU A 528 -0.73 -39.79 23.84
C GLU A 528 0.79 -39.92 23.97
N LYS A 529 1.35 -41.04 23.49
CA LYS A 529 2.81 -41.25 23.44
C LYS A 529 3.49 -40.19 22.56
N ILE A 530 2.97 -39.94 21.36
CA ILE A 530 3.52 -38.93 20.43
C ILE A 530 3.38 -37.52 21.01
N ALA A 531 2.23 -37.19 21.60
CA ALA A 531 1.99 -35.90 22.26
C ALA A 531 2.95 -35.67 23.44
N GLY A 532 3.26 -36.73 24.21
CA GLY A 532 4.28 -36.68 25.26
C GLY A 532 5.66 -36.31 24.72
N LEU A 533 6.12 -37.02 23.68
CA LEU A 533 7.40 -36.72 23.02
C LEU A 533 7.41 -35.30 22.42
N GLY A 534 6.29 -34.86 21.85
CA GLY A 534 6.14 -33.51 21.31
C GLY A 534 6.18 -32.42 22.37
N THR A 535 5.62 -32.68 23.55
CA THR A 535 5.68 -31.75 24.68
C THR A 535 7.11 -31.52 25.15
N GLU A 536 7.91 -32.59 25.23
CA GLU A 536 9.33 -32.48 25.57
C GLU A 536 10.10 -31.67 24.51
N LEU A 537 9.94 -32.01 23.23
CA LEU A 537 10.65 -31.33 22.15
C LEU A 537 10.21 -29.86 22.00
N ALA A 538 8.92 -29.55 22.14
CA ALA A 538 8.42 -28.18 22.06
C ALA A 538 9.00 -27.30 23.17
N ALA A 539 9.14 -27.85 24.39
CA ALA A 539 9.82 -27.17 25.49
C ALA A 539 11.31 -26.94 25.22
N ASP A 540 12.00 -27.91 24.60
CA ASP A 540 13.40 -27.78 24.20
C ASP A 540 13.59 -26.68 23.13
N LEU A 541 12.74 -26.67 22.11
CA LEU A 541 12.76 -25.64 21.06
C LEU A 541 12.46 -24.24 21.62
N GLY A 542 11.51 -24.14 22.57
CA GLY A 542 11.23 -22.91 23.29
C GLY A 542 12.46 -22.37 24.03
N ARG A 543 13.13 -23.23 24.82
CA ARG A 543 14.38 -22.88 25.53
C ARG A 543 15.50 -22.45 24.59
N VAL A 544 15.58 -23.06 23.41
CA VAL A 544 16.55 -22.69 22.36
C VAL A 544 16.27 -21.29 21.83
N LEU A 545 15.01 -20.96 21.51
CA LEU A 545 14.63 -19.62 21.06
C LEU A 545 14.87 -18.56 22.15
N GLU A 546 14.51 -18.85 23.41
CA GLU A 546 14.81 -17.97 24.54
C GLU A 546 16.32 -17.71 24.69
N SER A 547 17.15 -18.71 24.41
CA SER A 547 18.61 -18.56 24.40
C SER A 547 19.08 -17.64 23.28
N GLY A 548 18.47 -17.74 22.09
CA GLY A 548 18.73 -16.83 20.97
C GLY A 548 18.41 -15.37 21.31
N LEU A 549 17.26 -15.13 21.94
CA LEU A 549 16.85 -13.81 22.43
C LEU A 549 17.83 -13.26 23.49
N ARG A 550 18.21 -14.09 24.48
CA ARG A 550 19.17 -13.69 25.52
C ARG A 550 20.54 -13.33 24.96
N ASN A 551 20.97 -14.05 23.91
CA ASN A 551 22.27 -13.84 23.26
C ASN A 551 22.24 -12.81 22.13
N GLN A 552 21.09 -12.15 21.90
CA GLN A 552 20.90 -11.13 20.85
C GLN A 552 21.21 -11.64 19.43
N GLU A 553 20.95 -12.91 19.14
CA GLU A 553 21.06 -13.46 17.77
C GLU A 553 19.92 -12.97 16.86
N PHE A 554 18.79 -12.58 17.46
CA PHE A 554 17.64 -11.91 16.85
C PHE A 554 16.83 -11.21 17.97
N SER A 555 15.97 -10.27 17.60
CA SER A 555 15.11 -9.53 18.54
C SER A 555 13.78 -10.24 18.81
N GLU A 556 13.07 -9.80 19.86
CA GLU A 556 11.70 -10.28 20.13
C GLU A 556 10.74 -9.88 18.99
N ASP A 557 10.95 -8.73 18.37
CA ASP A 557 10.17 -8.26 17.21
C ASP A 557 10.38 -9.17 16.00
N ASP A 558 11.62 -9.59 15.74
CA ASP A 558 11.94 -10.52 14.65
C ASP A 558 11.22 -11.86 14.79
N LEU A 559 10.94 -12.30 16.03
CA LEU A 559 10.35 -13.61 16.34
C LEU A 559 8.82 -13.60 16.36
N PHE A 560 8.20 -12.50 16.82
CA PHE A 560 6.74 -12.41 17.02
C PHE A 560 6.02 -11.47 16.04
N ASN A 561 6.73 -10.51 15.43
CA ASN A 561 6.25 -9.61 14.38
C ASN A 561 7.01 -9.85 13.08
N THR A 562 7.19 -11.14 12.76
CA THR A 562 8.08 -11.61 11.71
C THR A 562 7.76 -11.01 10.35
N ARG A 563 8.78 -10.43 9.71
CA ARG A 563 8.73 -10.02 8.30
C ARG A 563 9.30 -11.14 7.43
N TYR A 564 8.47 -11.67 6.54
CA TYR A 564 8.87 -12.74 5.62
C TYR A 564 9.40 -12.13 4.32
N GLU A 565 10.71 -12.20 4.11
CA GLU A 565 11.34 -11.68 2.91
C GLU A 565 11.35 -12.77 1.82
N PRO A 566 10.67 -12.59 0.68
CA PRO A 566 10.62 -13.60 -0.36
C PRO A 566 12.00 -13.89 -0.95
N ILE A 567 12.38 -15.17 -1.04
CA ILE A 567 13.57 -15.60 -1.76
C ILE A 567 13.26 -15.55 -3.27
N PRO A 568 14.04 -14.80 -4.08
CA PRO A 568 13.85 -14.75 -5.53
C PRO A 568 13.94 -16.14 -6.17
N ASP A 569 13.20 -16.34 -7.27
CA ASP A 569 13.31 -17.52 -8.14
C ASP A 569 13.10 -18.89 -7.45
N THR A 570 12.29 -18.92 -6.39
CA THR A 570 11.88 -20.15 -5.69
C THR A 570 10.45 -20.56 -6.05
N ASP A 571 10.26 -21.85 -6.31
CA ASP A 571 8.98 -22.48 -6.65
C ASP A 571 8.92 -23.92 -6.10
N PRO A 572 8.14 -24.20 -5.04
CA PRO A 572 7.25 -23.29 -4.32
C PRO A 572 7.98 -22.14 -3.61
N LYS A 573 7.29 -21.01 -3.40
CA LYS A 573 7.89 -19.81 -2.82
C LYS A 573 8.48 -20.05 -1.43
N GLN A 574 9.74 -19.66 -1.23
CA GLN A 574 10.42 -19.65 0.08
C GLN A 574 10.64 -18.22 0.59
N PHE A 575 10.79 -18.07 1.90
CA PHE A 575 10.97 -16.79 2.59
C PHE A 575 12.11 -16.84 3.61
N MET A 576 12.85 -15.74 3.73
CA MET A 576 13.83 -15.51 4.77
C MET A 576 13.22 -14.74 5.95
N THR A 577 13.78 -14.99 7.14
CA THR A 577 13.50 -14.25 8.38
C THR A 577 14.81 -14.12 9.16
N PRO A 578 14.95 -13.10 10.03
CA PRO A 578 16.21 -12.84 10.74
C PRO A 578 16.70 -14.01 11.63
N TYR A 579 15.79 -14.85 12.13
CA TYR A 579 16.12 -15.96 13.02
C TYR A 579 16.48 -17.28 12.31
N ILE A 580 16.38 -17.37 10.97
CA ILE A 580 16.69 -18.62 10.22
C ILE A 580 18.11 -19.14 10.48
N PRO A 581 19.18 -18.33 10.42
CA PRO A 581 20.52 -18.85 10.66
C PRO A 581 20.65 -19.51 12.04
N PHE A 582 19.89 -19.01 13.02
CA PHE A 582 19.85 -19.56 14.35
C PHE A 582 19.00 -20.85 14.42
N THR A 583 17.81 -20.88 13.82
CA THR A 583 16.96 -22.08 13.83
C THR A 583 17.59 -23.20 13.01
N ASP A 584 18.21 -22.92 11.86
CA ASP A 584 18.91 -23.94 11.07
C ASP A 584 20.02 -24.64 11.87
N ARG A 585 20.76 -23.87 12.67
CA ARG A 585 21.84 -24.38 13.52
C ARG A 585 21.33 -25.18 14.72
N ASN A 586 20.24 -24.73 15.36
CA ASN A 586 19.84 -25.24 16.67
C ASN A 586 18.57 -26.12 16.66
N PHE A 587 17.62 -25.91 15.74
CA PHE A 587 16.42 -26.74 15.63
C PHE A 587 16.72 -28.07 14.93
N THR A 588 17.51 -28.04 13.85
CA THR A 588 17.78 -29.23 13.03
C THR A 588 18.24 -30.43 13.86
N PRO A 589 19.23 -30.34 14.78
CA PRO A 589 19.67 -31.50 15.56
C PRO A 589 18.56 -32.10 16.44
N LEU A 590 17.70 -31.26 17.02
CA LEU A 590 16.61 -31.69 17.89
C LEU A 590 15.47 -32.34 17.08
N GLN A 591 15.13 -31.75 15.94
CA GLN A 591 14.16 -32.29 15.00
C GLN A 591 14.60 -33.64 14.42
N GLU A 592 15.89 -33.82 14.11
CA GLU A 592 16.44 -35.08 13.63
C GLU A 592 16.45 -36.16 14.72
N ALA A 593 16.77 -35.80 15.97
CA ALA A 593 16.75 -36.73 17.09
C ALA A 593 15.34 -37.31 17.31
N MET A 594 14.29 -36.53 17.06
CA MET A 594 12.90 -36.95 17.18
C MET A 594 12.54 -38.12 16.27
N LEU A 595 13.10 -38.19 15.06
CA LEU A 595 12.82 -39.27 14.11
C LEU A 595 13.26 -40.65 14.62
N ASN A 596 14.17 -40.69 15.60
CA ASN A 596 14.66 -41.94 16.20
C ASN A 596 13.89 -42.37 17.45
N LYS A 597 12.89 -41.58 17.90
CA LYS A 597 12.11 -41.84 19.12
C LYS A 597 10.95 -42.79 18.89
N ASP A 598 10.41 -42.82 17.68
CA ASP A 598 9.37 -43.74 17.25
C ASP A 598 9.48 -43.98 15.73
N GLU A 599 9.35 -45.23 15.28
CA GLU A 599 9.48 -45.58 13.86
C GLU A 599 8.37 -45.01 12.98
N HIS A 600 7.24 -44.60 13.58
CA HIS A 600 6.11 -44.03 12.86
C HIS A 600 6.31 -42.53 12.57
N ILE A 601 7.21 -41.84 13.28
CA ILE A 601 7.45 -40.41 13.08
C ILE A 601 8.15 -40.20 11.74
N VAL A 602 7.49 -39.44 10.87
CA VAL A 602 8.00 -39.08 9.54
C VAL A 602 8.71 -37.75 9.55
N PHE A 603 8.21 -36.79 10.35
CA PHE A 603 8.88 -35.50 10.53
C PHE A 603 8.55 -34.84 11.87
N ALA A 604 9.42 -33.92 12.27
CA ALA A 604 9.20 -32.97 13.35
C ALA A 604 9.67 -31.59 12.88
N ALA A 605 8.79 -30.59 12.91
CA ALA A 605 9.10 -29.26 12.43
C ALA A 605 8.45 -28.17 13.29
N GLY A 606 9.21 -27.12 13.63
CA GLY A 606 8.63 -25.94 14.27
C GLY A 606 7.98 -25.06 13.22
N VAL A 607 6.78 -24.58 13.49
CA VAL A 607 6.11 -23.55 12.70
C VAL A 607 5.69 -22.41 13.59
N ASP A 608 5.67 -21.19 13.08
CA ASP A 608 5.08 -20.05 13.79
C ASP A 608 3.54 -20.01 13.65
N THR A 609 2.91 -19.03 14.30
CA THR A 609 1.44 -18.85 14.26
C THR A 609 0.85 -18.50 12.89
N ASN A 610 1.69 -18.16 11.91
CA ASN A 610 1.28 -17.93 10.52
C ASN A 610 1.50 -19.17 9.64
N GLY A 611 1.91 -20.30 10.23
CA GLY A 611 2.19 -21.54 9.50
C GLY A 611 3.53 -21.51 8.77
N TYR A 612 4.40 -20.55 9.08
CA TYR A 612 5.74 -20.48 8.50
C TYR A 612 6.67 -21.49 9.17
N LEU A 613 7.29 -22.35 8.36
CA LEU A 613 8.20 -23.40 8.78
C LEU A 613 9.63 -22.97 8.44
N PRO A 614 10.39 -22.34 9.36
CA PRO A 614 11.73 -21.84 9.07
C PRO A 614 12.72 -22.96 8.73
N THR A 615 12.75 -23.99 9.58
CA THR A 615 13.73 -25.08 9.54
C THR A 615 13.00 -26.41 9.67
N HIS A 616 13.34 -27.36 8.80
CA HIS A 616 12.77 -28.70 8.75
C HIS A 616 13.87 -29.76 8.90
N ASN A 617 13.50 -31.00 9.21
CA ASN A 617 14.35 -32.18 9.02
C ASN A 617 15.11 -32.17 7.68
N LYS A 618 16.33 -32.70 7.68
CA LYS A 618 17.31 -32.59 6.59
C LYS A 618 16.78 -33.10 5.25
N VAL A 619 16.03 -34.21 5.27
CA VAL A 619 15.45 -34.81 4.06
C VAL A 619 14.45 -33.87 3.36
N TYR A 620 13.85 -32.95 4.11
CA TYR A 620 12.87 -31.97 3.61
C TYR A 620 13.43 -30.53 3.55
N SER A 621 14.74 -30.37 3.75
CA SER A 621 15.44 -29.09 3.72
C SER A 621 16.47 -29.03 2.59
N GLN A 622 16.21 -29.71 1.48
CA GLN A 622 17.13 -29.72 0.33
C GLN A 622 17.08 -28.37 -0.41
N PRO A 623 18.17 -27.94 -1.08
CA PRO A 623 18.13 -26.79 -1.98
C PRO A 623 17.15 -27.02 -3.12
N GLN A 624 16.39 -25.99 -3.51
CA GLN A 624 15.48 -26.10 -4.65
C GLN A 624 16.22 -26.31 -5.97
N ARG A 625 15.60 -27.05 -6.88
CA ARG A 625 16.03 -27.28 -8.24
C ARG A 625 15.22 -26.38 -9.20
N PRO A 626 15.86 -25.50 -9.99
CA PRO A 626 15.16 -24.66 -10.94
C PRO A 626 14.36 -25.49 -11.95
N GLY A 627 13.08 -25.15 -12.13
CA GLY A 627 12.20 -25.82 -13.11
C GLY A 627 11.67 -27.20 -12.70
N GLU A 628 11.92 -27.67 -11.47
CA GLU A 628 11.43 -28.96 -10.96
C GLU A 628 10.43 -28.79 -9.78
N PRO A 629 9.24 -28.19 -9.99
CA PRO A 629 8.31 -27.87 -8.89
C PRO A 629 7.81 -29.10 -8.12
N ALA A 630 7.63 -30.25 -8.78
CA ALA A 630 7.22 -31.50 -8.13
C ALA A 630 8.27 -32.02 -7.15
N TRP A 631 9.56 -32.00 -7.53
CA TRP A 631 10.65 -32.39 -6.65
C TRP A 631 10.80 -31.40 -5.48
N ASN A 632 10.70 -30.09 -5.76
CA ASN A 632 10.76 -29.04 -4.74
C ASN A 632 9.62 -29.17 -3.72
N MET A 633 8.41 -29.53 -4.17
CA MET A 633 7.23 -29.71 -3.31
C MET A 633 7.47 -30.76 -2.21
N GLY A 634 8.11 -31.87 -2.57
CA GLY A 634 8.40 -32.99 -1.67
C GLY A 634 9.66 -32.83 -0.82
N ASN A 635 10.70 -32.13 -1.32
CA ASN A 635 12.05 -32.15 -0.73
C ASN A 635 12.53 -30.79 -0.17
N CYS A 636 11.86 -29.69 -0.51
CA CYS A 636 12.22 -28.32 -0.12
C CYS A 636 11.07 -27.67 0.65
N ARG A 637 10.80 -28.18 1.85
CA ARG A 637 9.64 -27.79 2.68
C ARG A 637 9.97 -26.78 3.76
N ASN A 638 11.25 -26.54 4.03
CA ASN A 638 11.70 -25.47 4.89
C ASN A 638 11.50 -24.09 4.23
N ARG A 639 11.52 -23.04 5.06
CA ARG A 639 11.34 -21.63 4.68
C ARG A 639 10.04 -21.36 3.92
N ARG A 640 9.00 -22.16 4.15
CA ARG A 640 7.71 -22.05 3.45
C ARG A 640 6.60 -21.71 4.43
N ILE A 641 5.58 -21.03 3.93
CA ILE A 641 4.32 -20.81 4.63
C ILE A 641 3.35 -21.91 4.20
N PHE A 642 2.76 -22.59 5.18
CA PHE A 642 1.69 -23.57 4.98
C PHE A 642 0.38 -22.92 5.44
N ASP A 643 -0.25 -22.19 4.52
CA ASP A 643 -1.49 -21.44 4.73
C ASP A 643 -2.75 -22.26 4.43
N ASP A 644 -2.59 -23.55 4.12
CA ASP A 644 -3.69 -24.48 4.05
C ASP A 644 -4.31 -24.69 5.44
N ARG A 645 -5.56 -25.17 5.46
CA ARG A 645 -6.34 -25.31 6.70
C ARG A 645 -5.59 -26.10 7.79
N ALA A 646 -4.93 -27.21 7.43
CA ALA A 646 -4.24 -28.03 8.41
C ALA A 646 -3.01 -27.30 8.95
N GLY A 647 -2.24 -26.65 8.06
CA GLY A 647 -1.09 -25.81 8.41
C GLY A 647 -1.43 -24.66 9.37
N LEU A 648 -2.53 -23.93 9.12
CA LEU A 648 -2.94 -22.82 9.99
C LEU A 648 -3.55 -23.30 11.31
N MET A 649 -4.32 -24.40 11.30
CA MET A 649 -4.83 -25.01 12.53
C MET A 649 -3.69 -25.50 13.43
N ALA A 650 -2.67 -26.13 12.83
CA ALA A 650 -1.45 -26.55 13.52
C ALA A 650 -0.70 -25.34 14.11
N GLY A 651 -0.41 -24.31 13.30
CA GLY A 651 0.35 -23.14 13.74
C GLY A 651 -0.33 -22.33 14.85
N ARG A 652 -1.66 -22.29 14.89
CA ARG A 652 -2.45 -21.47 15.83
C ARG A 652 -3.08 -22.25 16.98
N ASN A 653 -2.77 -23.53 17.12
CA ASN A 653 -3.31 -24.33 18.22
C ASN A 653 -2.87 -23.75 19.58
N THR A 654 -3.82 -23.51 20.49
CA THR A 654 -3.57 -23.05 21.86
C THR A 654 -3.87 -24.12 22.92
N LYS A 655 -4.39 -25.29 22.51
CA LYS A 655 -4.61 -26.43 23.41
C LYS A 655 -3.27 -27.12 23.73
N PRO A 656 -3.18 -27.91 24.81
CA PRO A 656 -1.96 -28.65 25.16
C PRO A 656 -1.38 -29.45 23.99
N HIS A 657 -2.23 -30.03 23.15
CA HIS A 657 -1.89 -30.54 21.84
C HIS A 657 -3.13 -30.55 20.93
N LEU A 658 -2.92 -30.57 19.62
CA LEU A 658 -3.94 -30.79 18.60
C LEU A 658 -3.60 -32.07 17.82
N LEU A 659 -4.58 -32.96 17.68
CA LEU A 659 -4.49 -34.14 16.83
C LEU A 659 -5.35 -33.94 15.59
N GLN A 660 -4.77 -34.15 14.43
CA GLN A 660 -5.52 -34.10 13.17
C GLN A 660 -4.90 -35.02 12.12
N THR A 661 -5.65 -35.26 11.07
CA THR A 661 -5.17 -35.99 9.88
C THR A 661 -5.27 -35.10 8.67
N TYR A 662 -4.27 -35.16 7.80
CA TYR A 662 -4.25 -34.38 6.58
C TYR A 662 -3.52 -35.11 5.45
N PHE A 663 -3.69 -34.60 4.25
CA PHE A 663 -3.01 -35.10 3.06
C PHE A 663 -1.80 -34.23 2.79
N ARG A 664 -0.62 -34.85 2.84
CA ARG A 664 0.64 -34.21 2.53
C ARG A 664 0.95 -34.40 1.05
N ASP A 665 0.87 -33.32 0.29
CA ASP A 665 1.33 -33.29 -1.10
C ASP A 665 2.87 -33.38 -1.15
N MET A 666 3.37 -34.40 -1.86
CA MET A 666 4.78 -34.68 -2.09
C MET A 666 5.21 -34.40 -3.55
N GLY A 667 4.36 -33.72 -4.34
CA GLY A 667 4.57 -33.41 -5.76
C GLY A 667 4.05 -34.52 -6.67
N ASP A 668 4.70 -35.68 -6.65
CA ASP A 668 4.32 -36.83 -7.50
C ASP A 668 3.30 -37.78 -6.83
N SER A 669 3.07 -37.57 -5.53
CA SER A 669 2.17 -38.39 -4.73
C SER A 669 1.59 -37.59 -3.58
N VAL A 670 0.44 -38.02 -3.08
CA VAL A 670 -0.18 -37.45 -1.89
C VAL A 670 -0.20 -38.52 -0.81
N VAL A 671 0.41 -38.22 0.34
CA VAL A 671 0.55 -39.16 1.45
C VAL A 671 -0.42 -38.77 2.55
N PHE A 672 -1.25 -39.71 2.99
CA PHE A 672 -2.05 -39.53 4.18
C PHE A 672 -1.14 -39.52 5.41
N MET A 673 -1.29 -38.52 6.26
CA MET A 673 -0.48 -38.36 7.47
C MET A 673 -1.37 -37.99 8.65
N LYS A 674 -0.97 -38.48 9.82
CA LYS A 674 -1.47 -37.96 11.08
C LYS A 674 -0.48 -36.95 11.64
N GLU A 675 -0.98 -35.92 12.30
CA GLU A 675 -0.11 -34.95 12.96
C GLU A 675 -0.56 -34.64 14.38
N CYS A 676 0.44 -34.37 15.22
CA CYS A 676 0.31 -33.87 16.57
C CYS A 676 1.02 -32.53 16.65
N ASP A 677 0.28 -31.49 17.01
CA ASP A 677 0.78 -30.11 17.07
C ASP A 677 0.81 -29.65 18.53
N VAL A 678 1.99 -29.23 19.01
CA VAL A 678 2.23 -28.87 20.42
C VAL A 678 2.77 -27.44 20.53
N PRO A 679 2.20 -26.56 21.37
CA PRO A 679 2.64 -25.17 21.47
C PRO A 679 4.12 -25.03 21.88
N ILE A 680 4.86 -24.20 21.14
CA ILE A 680 6.22 -23.78 21.51
C ILE A 680 6.13 -22.42 22.19
N MET A 681 6.43 -22.40 23.49
CA MET A 681 6.39 -21.21 24.32
C MET A 681 7.79 -20.59 24.47
N VAL A 682 7.87 -19.27 24.35
CA VAL A 682 9.08 -18.47 24.49
C VAL A 682 8.74 -17.29 25.42
N ASN A 683 9.38 -17.21 26.60
CA ASN A 683 9.10 -16.18 27.61
C ASN A 683 7.60 -16.06 27.98
N GLY A 684 6.87 -17.18 28.00
CA GLY A 684 5.43 -17.20 28.30
C GLY A 684 4.51 -16.76 27.16
N LYS A 685 5.05 -16.40 25.98
CA LYS A 685 4.29 -16.14 24.76
C LYS A 685 4.43 -17.32 23.81
N GLN A 686 3.37 -17.63 23.06
CA GLN A 686 3.42 -18.67 22.05
C GLN A 686 4.08 -18.13 20.78
N TRP A 687 5.22 -18.71 20.39
CA TRP A 687 5.84 -18.43 19.09
C TRP A 687 5.09 -19.13 17.96
N GLY A 688 4.67 -20.37 18.22
CA GLY A 688 3.93 -21.20 17.29
C GLY A 688 3.77 -22.60 17.84
N ASN A 689 3.91 -23.62 16.99
CA ASN A 689 3.72 -25.01 17.36
C ASN A 689 4.82 -25.91 16.76
N LEU A 690 5.19 -26.94 17.50
CA LEU A 690 5.91 -28.10 16.98
C LEU A 690 4.89 -29.00 16.29
N ARG A 691 5.09 -29.26 15.00
CA ARG A 691 4.32 -30.22 14.21
C ARG A 691 5.07 -31.53 14.15
N ILE A 692 4.45 -32.63 14.57
CA ILE A 692 4.98 -33.98 14.41
C ILE A 692 4.07 -34.72 13.46
N GLY A 693 4.56 -35.04 12.27
CA GLY A 693 3.85 -35.91 11.33
C GLY A 693 4.27 -37.36 11.51
N TYR A 694 3.29 -38.25 11.66
CA TYR A 694 3.51 -39.67 11.88
C TYR A 694 2.48 -40.53 11.15
N LYS A 695 2.86 -41.78 10.87
CA LYS A 695 1.97 -42.78 10.29
C LYS A 695 1.15 -43.46 11.40
N SER A 696 -0.08 -43.83 11.07
CA SER A 696 -0.99 -44.47 12.03
C SER A 696 -0.77 -45.97 12.15
#